data_AF-A0A662VVP5-F1
#
_entry.id   AF-A0A662VVP5-F1
#
_cell.length_a   1.000
_cell.length_b   1.000
_cell.length_c   1.000
_cell.angle_alpha   90.00
_cell.angle_beta   90.00
_cell.angle_gamma   90.00
#
_symmetry.space_group_name_H-M   'P 1'
#
loop_
_entity.id
_entity.type
_entity.pdbx_description
1 polymer ?
#
loop_
_entity_poly.entity_id
_entity_poly.type
_entity_poly.pdbx_seq_one_letter_code
_entity_poly.pdbx_strand_id
1 'polypeptide(L)'
;MPTLDLTYKPKLDVKNKELSNRKIGIEISNTDPRTKNTLRYVIIASVAASVGGITGYLAYLNYVNNRDLDSDGVKDGVEREWGTDPNKPNLNVYASKHGINDETLLEYLKRVDDTQQGRDLVKVINGTLKNYESVRDRILKLIDEITSDHRVTEDEVKKINDVDNDGFVQVKVKSGEITEREIGGIPTRYDGVLKYAVEKGIKPTENVWRVIRRVNETTDGVPTTEAQQAIEIVASLPEDARNYEGFVRIVESLFNDGVDASDVKKLNTAKLAFALWERVLDLGYNEYAAKPVVEQLLNYAMQNPGKMKEFVNELLNLEDYELKALINRVVGKGENIATSDWDRDGKSNVTEVVDDKTNMFDPTNSFEKLNEAGVAYVDKLVAYNGKKLLPKLYGAGLKGFLEVIQENPEIIEGLSKRQVHIGTLLTKFVPELIKKYPKDFRTAIEQVEIVIYGKGFDKVKGEEYVYAMVLKPHIEFLMKQRELGRIDKPDGGIDIITIYLFRCDIRTGEWYGGYSPEQIAKMLEIAVKNVNPDESGKSPEEWLADNFWNDLNDRECVIRPGQPGFPDVMKKYDFIINEAYLVGVQLKIVWEKCAEHYKLSLDYIREKYGDNILFLIGYPSYLSADCIKENGRGIVPNMSE
;
A
#
# COMPACT_ATOMS: atom_id res chain seq x y z
N MET A 1 -62.22 54.19 28.07
CA MET A 1 -62.28 55.63 28.41
C MET A 1 -63.03 55.78 29.73
N PRO A 2 -62.49 56.44 30.76
CA PRO A 2 -63.28 56.83 31.92
C PRO A 2 -64.06 58.11 31.62
N THR A 3 -65.36 58.12 31.89
CA THR A 3 -66.22 59.31 31.83
C THR A 3 -66.09 60.12 33.12
N LEU A 4 -65.93 61.44 32.97
CA LEU A 4 -65.89 62.40 34.08
C LEU A 4 -67.26 63.07 34.20
N ASP A 5 -67.97 62.84 35.30
CA ASP A 5 -69.25 63.50 35.56
C ASP A 5 -69.04 64.64 36.57
N LEU A 6 -69.40 65.87 36.18
CA LEU A 6 -69.19 67.09 36.96
C LEU A 6 -70.54 67.78 37.20
N THR A 7 -71.12 67.59 38.39
CA THR A 7 -72.30 68.38 38.81
C THR A 7 -71.87 69.57 39.68
N TYR A 8 -72.18 70.78 39.22
CA TYR A 8 -72.01 72.03 39.99
C TYR A 8 -73.33 72.41 40.69
N LYS A 9 -73.28 72.66 42.00
CA LYS A 9 -74.35 73.36 42.74
C LYS A 9 -73.74 74.52 43.53
N PRO A 10 -74.07 75.79 43.21
CA PRO A 10 -73.55 76.93 43.95
C PRO A 10 -74.21 77.06 45.34
N LYS A 11 -73.44 77.46 46.35
CA LYS A 11 -73.99 77.99 47.61
C LYS A 11 -74.07 79.51 47.50
N LEU A 12 -75.28 80.04 47.60
CA LEU A 12 -75.59 81.47 47.62
C LEU A 12 -75.77 81.95 49.07
N ASP A 13 -75.44 83.21 49.35
CA ASP A 13 -75.81 83.87 50.61
C ASP A 13 -77.29 84.33 50.57
N VAL A 14 -77.83 84.76 51.72
CA VAL A 14 -79.25 85.14 51.92
C VAL A 14 -79.72 86.34 51.07
N LYS A 15 -78.83 86.98 50.31
CA LYS A 15 -79.08 88.07 49.36
C LYS A 15 -78.69 87.71 47.91
N ASN A 16 -78.53 86.42 47.59
CA ASN A 16 -78.25 85.90 46.24
C ASN A 16 -76.97 86.46 45.58
N LYS A 17 -75.91 86.75 46.35
CA LYS A 17 -74.57 86.97 45.79
C LYS A 17 -73.69 85.73 45.98
N GLU A 18 -72.95 85.37 44.93
CA GLU A 18 -71.94 84.29 44.99
C GLU A 18 -70.79 84.69 45.93
N LEU A 19 -70.56 83.87 46.95
CA LEU A 19 -69.40 83.97 47.83
C LEU A 19 -68.19 83.34 47.13
N SER A 20 -67.32 84.16 46.53
CA SER A 20 -66.05 83.69 45.98
C SER A 20 -65.02 83.48 47.10
N ASN A 21 -64.82 82.22 47.48
CA ASN A 21 -63.56 81.67 48.00
C ASN A 21 -63.65 80.14 47.89
N ARG A 22 -63.26 79.61 46.72
CA ARG A 22 -63.47 78.19 46.36
C ARG A 22 -62.34 77.30 46.91
N LYS A 23 -62.68 76.40 47.84
CA LYS A 23 -62.05 75.07 47.92
C LYS A 23 -62.98 74.09 47.22
N ILE A 24 -62.59 73.62 46.04
CA ILE A 24 -63.23 72.49 45.37
C ILE A 24 -62.55 71.22 45.91
N GLY A 25 -63.29 70.39 46.64
CA GLY A 25 -62.82 69.06 47.03
C GLY A 25 -63.07 68.08 45.89
N ILE A 26 -62.01 67.46 45.36
CA ILE A 26 -62.08 66.38 44.37
C ILE A 26 -61.59 65.11 45.05
N GLU A 27 -62.46 64.12 45.23
CA GLU A 27 -62.07 62.77 45.66
C GLU A 27 -61.83 61.89 44.43
N ILE A 28 -60.65 61.26 44.37
CA ILE A 28 -60.25 60.35 43.29
C ILE A 28 -60.00 58.98 43.92
N SER A 29 -60.86 58.01 43.62
CA SER A 29 -60.68 56.61 44.02
C SER A 29 -59.84 55.88 42.97
N ASN A 30 -58.52 55.82 43.15
CA ASN A 30 -57.67 54.89 42.39
C ASN A 30 -56.53 54.35 43.29
N THR A 31 -56.20 53.07 43.13
CA THR A 31 -55.40 52.24 44.06
C THR A 31 -53.90 52.19 43.77
N ASP A 32 -53.40 52.81 42.69
CA ASP A 32 -51.96 52.93 42.40
C ASP A 32 -51.36 54.26 42.96
N PRO A 33 -50.38 54.20 43.89
CA PRO A 33 -49.72 55.38 44.46
C PRO A 33 -48.99 56.28 43.45
N ARG A 34 -48.42 55.72 42.35
CA ARG A 34 -47.68 56.52 41.36
C ARG A 34 -48.63 57.37 40.51
N THR A 35 -49.76 56.80 40.10
CA THR A 35 -50.79 57.50 39.31
C THR A 35 -51.50 58.58 40.14
N LYS A 36 -51.67 58.34 41.45
CA LYS A 36 -52.27 59.30 42.39
C LYS A 36 -51.40 60.55 42.61
N ASN A 37 -50.07 60.40 42.63
CA ASN A 37 -49.15 61.54 42.75
C ASN A 37 -49.08 62.35 41.45
N THR A 38 -49.03 61.70 40.29
CA THR A 38 -49.05 62.39 38.98
C THR A 38 -50.36 63.19 38.79
N LEU A 39 -51.51 62.61 39.13
CA LEU A 39 -52.81 63.30 39.07
C LEU A 39 -52.92 64.45 40.07
N ARG A 40 -52.35 64.33 41.28
CA ARG A 40 -52.29 65.44 42.24
C ARG A 40 -51.47 66.63 41.73
N TYR A 41 -50.34 66.38 41.07
CA TYR A 41 -49.53 67.43 40.47
C TYR A 41 -50.23 68.12 39.28
N VAL A 42 -50.94 67.36 38.45
CA VAL A 42 -51.76 67.90 37.35
C VAL A 42 -52.94 68.73 37.86
N ILE A 43 -53.53 68.36 39.00
CA ILE A 43 -54.66 69.08 39.62
C ILE A 43 -54.20 70.37 40.34
N ILE A 44 -53.05 70.35 41.02
CA ILE A 44 -52.47 71.56 41.63
C ILE A 44 -52.02 72.56 40.54
N ALA A 45 -51.55 72.06 39.39
CA ALA A 45 -51.17 72.90 38.25
C ALA A 45 -52.39 73.51 37.51
N SER A 46 -53.58 72.90 37.57
CA SER A 46 -54.75 73.33 36.79
C SER A 46 -55.63 74.39 37.48
N VAL A 47 -55.39 74.71 38.76
CA VAL A 47 -56.07 75.83 39.45
C VAL A 47 -55.44 77.20 39.13
N ALA A 48 -54.27 77.26 38.48
CA ALA A 48 -53.55 78.51 38.23
C ALA A 48 -53.63 79.11 36.81
N ALA A 49 -54.12 78.42 35.77
CA ALA A 49 -54.23 79.05 34.43
C ALA A 49 -55.19 78.33 33.46
N SER A 50 -56.39 78.86 33.27
CA SER A 50 -57.42 78.38 32.33
C SER A 50 -57.16 78.67 30.84
N VAL A 51 -55.92 78.99 30.45
CA VAL A 51 -55.44 78.96 29.05
C VAL A 51 -54.01 78.40 28.97
N GLY A 52 -53.20 78.54 30.03
CA GLY A 52 -51.83 78.00 30.11
C GLY A 52 -51.72 76.52 30.46
N GLY A 53 -52.74 75.91 31.09
CA GLY A 53 -52.71 74.48 31.46
C GLY A 53 -52.71 73.53 30.26
N ILE A 54 -53.45 73.87 29.20
CA ILE A 54 -53.47 73.08 27.95
C ILE A 54 -52.16 73.31 27.17
N THR A 55 -51.67 74.54 27.08
CA THR A 55 -50.40 74.85 26.41
C THR A 55 -49.19 74.27 27.16
N GLY A 56 -49.20 74.27 28.49
CA GLY A 56 -48.17 73.65 29.33
C GLY A 56 -48.22 72.12 29.31
N TYR A 57 -49.42 71.53 29.26
CA TYR A 57 -49.59 70.10 29.05
C TYR A 57 -49.17 69.68 27.64
N LEU A 58 -49.50 70.45 26.61
CA LEU A 58 -49.03 70.25 25.24
C LEU A 58 -47.52 70.44 25.13
N ALA A 59 -46.93 71.42 25.81
CA ALA A 59 -45.48 71.62 25.86
C ALA A 59 -44.76 70.50 26.62
N TYR A 60 -45.35 70.00 27.71
CA TYR A 60 -44.84 68.84 28.45
C TYR A 60 -44.96 67.55 27.62
N LEU A 61 -46.09 67.31 26.95
CA LEU A 61 -46.23 66.18 26.01
C LEU A 61 -45.25 66.30 24.85
N ASN A 62 -45.07 67.50 24.28
CA ASN A 62 -44.11 67.75 23.21
C ASN A 62 -42.66 67.57 23.70
N TYR A 63 -42.36 67.95 24.94
CA TYR A 63 -41.06 67.72 25.57
C TYR A 63 -40.82 66.22 25.83
N VAL A 64 -41.76 65.53 26.45
CA VAL A 64 -41.65 64.10 26.81
C VAL A 64 -41.71 63.18 25.58
N ASN A 65 -42.37 63.58 24.50
CA ASN A 65 -42.42 62.80 23.25
C ASN A 65 -41.30 63.13 22.25
N ASN A 66 -40.54 64.23 22.44
CA ASN A 66 -39.38 64.56 21.61
C ASN A 66 -38.05 64.51 22.36
N ARG A 67 -38.07 64.14 23.63
CA ARG A 67 -36.87 63.79 24.38
C ARG A 67 -36.32 62.46 23.87
N ASP A 68 -35.01 62.34 23.92
CA ASP A 68 -34.21 61.15 23.60
C ASP A 68 -33.21 61.04 24.77
N LEU A 69 -33.56 60.20 25.74
CA LEU A 69 -32.92 60.14 27.06
C LEU A 69 -31.55 59.46 27.03
N ASP A 70 -31.37 58.45 26.20
CA ASP A 70 -30.13 57.72 26.02
C ASP A 70 -29.28 58.21 24.82
N SER A 71 -29.83 59.14 24.03
CA SER A 71 -29.18 59.78 22.88
C SER A 71 -28.86 58.81 21.74
N ASP A 72 -29.68 57.78 21.55
CA ASP A 72 -29.51 56.83 20.45
C ASP A 72 -30.12 57.31 19.12
N GLY A 73 -30.93 58.39 19.16
CA GLY A 73 -31.62 58.99 18.03
C GLY A 73 -33.11 58.64 17.92
N VAL A 74 -33.64 57.81 18.82
CA VAL A 74 -35.07 57.48 18.95
C VAL A 74 -35.67 58.29 20.10
N LYS A 75 -36.88 58.78 19.91
CA LYS A 75 -37.54 59.60 20.93
C LYS A 75 -38.20 58.72 21.98
N ASP A 76 -38.16 59.10 23.26
CA ASP A 76 -38.81 58.41 24.39
C ASP A 76 -40.29 58.07 24.13
N GLY A 77 -40.99 58.92 23.37
CA GLY A 77 -42.38 58.68 22.97
C GLY A 77 -42.55 57.47 22.05
N VAL A 78 -41.63 57.31 21.10
CA VAL A 78 -41.59 56.21 20.13
C VAL A 78 -41.15 54.91 20.81
N GLU A 79 -40.17 54.98 21.71
CA GLU A 79 -39.71 53.81 22.48
C GLU A 79 -40.82 53.24 23.36
N ARG A 80 -41.62 54.12 24.00
CA ARG A 80 -42.82 53.70 24.74
C ARG A 80 -43.89 53.07 23.85
N GLU A 81 -44.01 53.48 22.60
CA GLU A 81 -44.91 52.84 21.62
C GLU A 81 -44.38 51.46 21.19
N TRP A 82 -43.06 51.28 21.15
CA TRP A 82 -42.40 50.02 20.81
C TRP A 82 -42.24 49.07 22.01
N GLY A 83 -42.42 49.57 23.24
CA GLY A 83 -42.33 48.80 24.47
C GLY A 83 -40.91 48.69 25.06
N THR A 84 -39.96 49.49 24.57
CA THR A 84 -38.56 49.52 25.03
C THR A 84 -38.33 50.52 26.18
N ASP A 85 -37.22 50.40 26.89
CA ASP A 85 -36.86 51.30 28.01
C ASP A 85 -36.22 52.59 27.50
N PRO A 86 -36.84 53.78 27.67
CA PRO A 86 -36.28 55.05 27.17
C PRO A 86 -34.93 55.47 27.76
N ASN A 87 -34.39 54.72 28.73
CA ASN A 87 -33.07 54.96 29.28
C ASN A 87 -32.01 54.04 28.68
N LYS A 88 -32.36 53.21 27.69
CA LYS A 88 -31.46 52.24 27.07
C LYS A 88 -31.59 52.28 25.54
N PRO A 89 -30.45 52.38 24.83
CA PRO A 89 -30.48 52.47 23.38
C PRO A 89 -31.26 51.31 22.75
N ASN A 90 -31.84 51.50 21.58
CA ASN A 90 -32.58 50.47 20.86
C ASN A 90 -31.66 49.63 19.95
N LEU A 91 -31.92 48.32 19.89
CA LEU A 91 -31.03 47.38 19.20
C LEU A 91 -31.04 47.56 17.66
N ASN A 92 -32.15 48.01 17.06
CA ASN A 92 -32.23 48.30 15.62
C ASN A 92 -31.30 49.44 15.19
N VAL A 93 -31.08 50.46 16.03
CA VAL A 93 -30.12 51.54 15.77
C VAL A 93 -28.70 50.98 15.72
N TYR A 94 -28.36 50.11 16.69
CA TYR A 94 -27.09 49.41 16.70
C TYR A 94 -26.93 48.50 15.46
N ALA A 95 -27.97 47.74 15.11
CA ALA A 95 -28.00 46.83 13.96
C ALA A 95 -27.75 47.53 12.63
N SER A 96 -28.42 48.67 12.40
CA SER A 96 -28.23 49.48 11.19
C SER A 96 -26.80 50.01 11.07
N LYS A 97 -26.22 50.51 12.17
CA LYS A 97 -24.81 50.96 12.20
C LYS A 97 -23.81 49.82 11.93
N HIS A 98 -24.19 48.58 12.20
CA HIS A 98 -23.35 47.39 12.02
C HIS A 98 -23.67 46.59 10.75
N GLY A 99 -24.40 47.19 9.79
CA GLY A 99 -24.54 46.67 8.44
C GLY A 99 -25.78 45.83 8.16
N ILE A 100 -26.73 45.74 9.09
CA ILE A 100 -28.05 45.16 8.82
C ILE A 100 -28.92 46.24 8.16
N ASN A 101 -29.19 46.07 6.86
CA ASN A 101 -30.04 46.98 6.07
C ASN A 101 -31.41 46.38 5.72
N ASP A 102 -31.68 45.15 6.16
CA ASP A 102 -32.96 44.48 5.91
C ASP A 102 -34.04 45.12 6.79
N GLU A 103 -35.00 45.81 6.15
CA GLU A 103 -36.07 46.54 6.84
C GLU A 103 -36.89 45.65 7.77
N THR A 104 -37.13 44.40 7.38
CA THR A 104 -37.90 43.43 8.18
C THR A 104 -37.14 43.05 9.45
N LEU A 105 -35.83 42.79 9.34
CA LEU A 105 -34.99 42.50 10.52
C LEU A 105 -34.92 43.70 11.46
N LEU A 106 -34.75 44.91 10.93
CA LEU A 106 -34.74 46.14 11.73
C LEU A 106 -36.07 46.38 12.45
N GLU A 107 -37.19 46.05 11.81
CA GLU A 107 -38.53 46.15 12.39
C GLU A 107 -38.73 45.18 13.57
N TYR A 108 -38.16 43.97 13.50
CA TYR A 108 -38.18 43.03 14.64
C TYR A 108 -37.25 43.48 15.77
N LEU A 109 -36.08 44.02 15.45
CA LEU A 109 -35.07 44.43 16.43
C LEU A 109 -35.43 45.72 17.18
N LYS A 110 -36.34 46.56 16.67
CA LYS A 110 -36.73 47.82 17.33
C LYS A 110 -37.42 47.61 18.68
N ARG A 111 -37.94 46.41 18.92
CA ARG A 111 -38.66 46.02 20.14
C ARG A 111 -37.73 45.58 21.25
N VAL A 112 -36.41 45.64 21.05
CA VAL A 112 -35.40 45.08 21.95
C VAL A 112 -34.41 46.17 22.38
N ASP A 113 -34.12 46.22 23.68
CA ASP A 113 -33.07 47.08 24.24
C ASP A 113 -31.67 46.62 23.78
N ASP A 114 -30.76 47.56 23.56
CA ASP A 114 -29.35 47.34 23.22
C ASP A 114 -28.58 46.82 24.44
N THR A 115 -28.54 45.50 24.54
CA THR A 115 -27.83 44.73 25.56
C THR A 115 -26.67 43.96 24.95
N GLN A 116 -25.76 43.42 25.76
CA GLN A 116 -24.66 42.59 25.23
C GLN A 116 -25.17 41.39 24.41
N GLN A 117 -26.21 40.70 24.90
CA GLN A 117 -26.87 39.60 24.20
C GLN A 117 -27.53 40.08 22.89
N GLY A 118 -28.16 41.25 22.89
CA GLY A 118 -28.67 41.88 21.67
C GLY A 118 -27.57 42.18 20.65
N ARG A 119 -26.43 42.72 21.09
CA ARG A 119 -25.27 42.98 20.21
C ARG A 119 -24.68 41.70 19.64
N ASP A 120 -24.63 40.64 20.45
CA ASP A 120 -24.20 39.30 20.01
C ASP A 120 -25.19 38.74 18.97
N LEU A 121 -26.50 38.89 19.18
CA LEU A 121 -27.54 38.54 18.20
C LEU A 121 -27.33 39.28 16.87
N VAL A 122 -27.11 40.59 16.90
CA VAL A 122 -26.85 41.40 15.68
C VAL A 122 -25.59 40.92 14.97
N LYS A 123 -24.51 40.63 15.72
CA LYS A 123 -23.27 40.10 15.16
C LYS A 123 -23.50 38.75 14.47
N VAL A 124 -24.26 37.86 15.11
CA VAL A 124 -24.64 36.57 14.55
C VAL A 124 -25.45 36.76 13.28
N ILE A 125 -26.57 37.51 13.30
CA ILE A 125 -27.43 37.72 12.13
C ILE A 125 -26.63 38.26 10.95
N ASN A 126 -25.86 39.33 11.17
CA ASN A 126 -25.08 39.94 10.10
C ASN A 126 -24.01 39.00 9.55
N GLY A 127 -23.28 38.31 10.43
CA GLY A 127 -22.26 37.34 10.02
C GLY A 127 -22.86 36.13 9.30
N THR A 128 -23.98 35.60 9.79
CA THR A 128 -24.68 34.48 9.20
C THR A 128 -25.22 34.82 7.83
N LEU A 129 -25.95 35.94 7.67
CA LEU A 129 -26.50 36.34 6.37
C LEU A 129 -25.40 36.67 5.34
N LYS A 130 -24.27 37.19 5.78
CA LYS A 130 -23.11 37.44 4.91
C LYS A 130 -22.48 36.15 4.39
N ASN A 131 -22.48 35.08 5.20
CA ASN A 131 -21.87 33.81 4.85
C ASN A 131 -22.86 32.81 4.23
N TYR A 132 -24.14 32.92 4.56
CA TYR A 132 -25.19 31.93 4.32
C TYR A 132 -26.53 32.63 4.02
N GLU A 133 -26.66 33.23 2.85
CA GLU A 133 -27.91 33.92 2.47
C GLU A 133 -29.13 32.98 2.48
N SER A 134 -28.93 31.69 2.23
CA SER A 134 -29.98 30.66 2.21
C SER A 134 -30.73 30.48 3.54
N VAL A 135 -30.14 30.86 4.69
CA VAL A 135 -30.83 30.75 5.99
C VAL A 135 -31.69 31.96 6.34
N ARG A 136 -31.74 32.99 5.49
CA ARG A 136 -32.46 34.25 5.77
C ARG A 136 -33.90 34.02 6.22
N ASP A 137 -34.65 33.18 5.51
CA ASP A 137 -36.07 32.94 5.83
C ASP A 137 -36.26 32.17 7.15
N ARG A 138 -35.29 31.33 7.55
CA ARG A 138 -35.29 30.70 8.88
C ARG A 138 -34.99 31.71 9.97
N ILE A 139 -33.99 32.58 9.75
CA ILE A 139 -33.65 33.66 10.70
C ILE A 139 -34.85 34.58 10.91
N LEU A 140 -35.54 34.97 9.84
CA LEU A 140 -36.73 35.83 9.94
C LEU A 140 -37.86 35.22 10.77
N LYS A 141 -38.06 33.90 10.71
CA LYS A 141 -39.05 33.21 11.55
C LYS A 141 -38.60 33.17 13.01
N LEU A 142 -37.34 32.80 13.25
CA LEU A 142 -36.81 32.69 14.62
C LEU A 142 -36.73 34.04 15.32
N ILE A 143 -36.42 35.11 14.59
CA ILE A 143 -36.24 36.43 15.20
C ILE A 143 -37.55 37.05 15.67
N ASP A 144 -38.66 36.83 14.94
CA ASP A 144 -39.99 37.28 15.39
C ASP A 144 -40.36 36.60 16.72
N GLU A 145 -40.07 35.31 16.85
CA GLU A 145 -40.29 34.57 18.09
C GLU A 145 -39.41 35.10 19.23
N ILE A 146 -38.11 35.29 18.97
CA ILE A 146 -37.11 35.70 19.97
C ILE A 146 -37.33 37.13 20.45
N THR A 147 -37.74 38.07 19.58
CA THR A 147 -37.92 39.47 20.00
C THR A 147 -39.30 39.78 20.56
N SER A 148 -40.18 38.78 20.68
CA SER A 148 -41.58 38.96 21.09
C SER A 148 -41.78 39.38 22.55
N ASP A 149 -40.86 39.02 23.45
CA ASP A 149 -40.91 39.36 24.88
C ASP A 149 -40.07 40.61 25.24
N HIS A 150 -39.58 41.31 24.21
CA HIS A 150 -38.73 42.51 24.29
C HIS A 150 -37.34 42.27 24.90
N ARG A 151 -36.90 41.02 25.06
CA ARG A 151 -35.59 40.68 25.61
C ARG A 151 -34.89 39.66 24.72
N VAL A 152 -33.57 39.57 24.85
CA VAL A 152 -32.77 38.55 24.18
C VAL A 152 -31.88 37.89 25.21
N THR A 153 -31.99 36.58 25.28
CA THR A 153 -31.20 35.72 26.15
C THR A 153 -30.07 35.06 25.38
N GLU A 154 -29.10 34.52 26.11
CA GLU A 154 -27.96 33.80 25.52
C GLU A 154 -28.40 32.54 24.76
N ASP A 155 -29.43 31.84 25.25
CA ASP A 155 -29.99 30.65 24.60
C ASP A 155 -30.68 31.01 23.27
N GLU A 156 -31.27 32.20 23.17
CA GLU A 156 -31.91 32.68 21.94
C GLU A 156 -30.88 33.12 20.89
N VAL A 157 -29.80 33.78 21.33
CA VAL A 157 -28.63 34.02 20.45
C VAL A 157 -28.13 32.69 19.90
N LYS A 158 -28.01 31.67 20.76
CA LYS A 158 -27.57 30.33 20.34
C LYS A 158 -28.50 29.70 19.31
N LYS A 159 -29.83 29.81 19.46
CA LYS A 159 -30.81 29.30 18.48
C LYS A 159 -30.65 29.91 17.09
N ILE A 160 -30.30 31.20 17.00
CA ILE A 160 -30.03 31.85 15.70
C ILE A 160 -28.62 31.57 15.20
N ASN A 161 -27.69 31.30 16.11
CA ASN A 161 -26.29 30.99 15.79
C ASN A 161 -26.03 29.49 15.56
N ASP A 162 -27.03 28.63 15.66
CA ASP A 162 -27.01 27.17 15.45
C ASP A 162 -28.40 26.75 14.93
N VAL A 163 -28.72 27.18 13.69
CA VAL A 163 -30.09 27.15 13.12
C VAL A 163 -30.65 25.74 12.93
N ASP A 164 -29.81 24.74 12.70
CA ASP A 164 -30.18 23.33 12.59
C ASP A 164 -29.90 22.51 13.86
N ASN A 165 -29.34 23.16 14.90
CA ASN A 165 -29.20 22.62 16.24
C ASN A 165 -28.35 21.33 16.28
N ASP A 166 -27.25 21.31 15.53
CA ASP A 166 -26.26 20.24 15.57
C ASP A 166 -25.06 20.57 16.48
N GLY A 167 -24.91 21.84 16.88
CA GLY A 167 -23.84 22.32 17.75
C GLY A 167 -22.71 23.03 17.01
N PHE A 168 -22.78 23.19 15.70
CA PHE A 168 -21.86 23.99 14.91
C PHE A 168 -22.41 25.39 14.68
N VAL A 169 -21.67 26.41 15.11
CA VAL A 169 -22.19 27.77 15.05
C VAL A 169 -21.97 28.43 13.69
N GLN A 170 -22.85 29.32 13.26
CA GLN A 170 -22.59 30.08 12.02
C GLN A 170 -21.51 31.16 12.21
N VAL A 171 -21.42 31.76 13.41
CA VAL A 171 -20.48 32.85 13.74
C VAL A 171 -19.88 32.64 15.13
N LYS A 172 -18.55 32.80 15.28
CA LYS A 172 -17.92 32.77 16.61
C LYS A 172 -18.26 34.01 17.44
N VAL A 173 -19.00 33.80 18.52
CA VAL A 173 -19.25 34.77 19.58
C VAL A 173 -18.30 34.52 20.75
N LYS A 174 -18.02 33.25 21.06
CA LYS A 174 -17.18 32.83 22.19
C LYS A 174 -15.92 32.10 21.73
N SER A 175 -14.93 32.07 22.62
CA SER A 175 -13.71 31.29 22.41
C SER A 175 -14.00 29.78 22.54
N GLY A 176 -13.46 28.97 21.63
CA GLY A 176 -13.67 27.51 21.60
C GLY A 176 -14.86 27.04 20.74
N GLU A 177 -15.69 27.96 20.23
CA GLU A 177 -16.75 27.61 19.28
C GLU A 177 -16.15 27.14 17.93
N ILE A 178 -16.76 26.11 17.36
CA ILE A 178 -16.43 25.56 16.03
C ILE A 178 -17.54 25.99 15.08
N THR A 179 -17.17 26.57 13.95
CA THR A 179 -18.12 27.07 12.97
C THR A 179 -18.46 26.06 11.89
N GLU A 180 -19.65 26.20 11.34
CA GLU A 180 -20.11 25.53 10.11
C GLU A 180 -19.07 25.59 8.99
N ARG A 181 -18.46 26.76 8.82
CA ARG A 181 -17.43 26.97 7.80
C ARG A 181 -16.16 26.15 8.06
N GLU A 182 -15.76 26.00 9.33
CA GLU A 182 -14.55 25.26 9.71
C GLU A 182 -14.70 23.76 9.53
N ILE A 183 -15.90 23.24 9.80
CA ILE A 183 -16.22 21.81 9.61
C ILE A 183 -16.74 21.51 8.20
N GLY A 184 -17.02 22.53 7.39
CA GLY A 184 -17.57 22.38 6.05
C GLY A 184 -19.03 21.91 6.06
N GLY A 185 -19.77 22.29 7.11
CA GLY A 185 -21.18 22.02 7.29
C GLY A 185 -22.08 22.99 6.52
N ILE A 186 -23.37 22.70 6.55
CA ILE A 186 -24.40 23.42 5.83
C ILE A 186 -25.49 23.83 6.84
N PRO A 187 -25.62 25.12 7.21
CA PRO A 187 -26.50 25.57 8.30
C PRO A 187 -28.02 25.43 8.05
N THR A 188 -28.41 24.76 6.97
CA THR A 188 -29.80 24.36 6.69
C THR A 188 -30.06 22.87 6.94
N ARG A 189 -29.01 22.08 7.20
CA ARG A 189 -29.04 20.62 7.31
C ARG A 189 -28.31 20.23 8.59
N TYR A 190 -29.00 19.46 9.43
CA TYR A 190 -28.43 18.85 10.62
C TYR A 190 -27.19 18.02 10.28
N ASP A 191 -25.98 18.43 10.68
CA ASP A 191 -24.72 17.76 10.36
C ASP A 191 -24.23 16.84 11.49
N GLY A 192 -25.15 15.98 11.97
CA GLY A 192 -24.89 15.04 13.07
C GLY A 192 -23.76 14.03 12.80
N VAL A 193 -23.50 13.69 11.53
CA VAL A 193 -22.36 12.84 11.14
C VAL A 193 -21.04 13.57 11.34
N LEU A 194 -20.94 14.86 10.98
CA LEU A 194 -19.74 15.67 11.22
C LEU A 194 -19.45 15.78 12.72
N LYS A 195 -20.49 16.04 13.52
CA LYS A 195 -20.41 16.06 14.98
C LYS A 195 -19.87 14.75 15.55
N TYR A 196 -20.45 13.64 15.12
CA TYR A 196 -20.02 12.32 15.57
C TYR A 196 -18.54 12.04 15.23
N ALA A 197 -18.07 12.46 14.04
CA ALA A 197 -16.67 12.31 13.66
C ALA A 197 -15.70 13.12 14.54
N VAL A 198 -16.06 14.36 14.90
CA VAL A 198 -15.28 15.18 15.84
C VAL A 198 -15.23 14.49 17.22
N GLU A 199 -16.36 13.97 17.70
CA GLU A 199 -16.44 13.25 18.98
C GLU A 199 -15.56 11.98 19.00
N LYS A 200 -15.35 11.34 17.84
CA LYS A 200 -14.43 10.21 17.67
C LYS A 200 -12.97 10.61 17.44
N GLY A 201 -12.67 11.92 17.45
CA GLY A 201 -11.31 12.44 17.37
C GLY A 201 -10.76 12.65 15.96
N ILE A 202 -11.61 12.59 14.92
CA ILE A 202 -11.20 12.93 13.55
C ILE A 202 -11.18 14.45 13.42
N LYS A 203 -10.03 15.02 13.02
CA LYS A 203 -9.90 16.48 12.89
C LYS A 203 -10.36 16.95 11.50
N PRO A 204 -11.02 18.12 11.39
CA PRO A 204 -11.39 18.72 10.10
C PRO A 204 -10.21 19.01 9.15
N THR A 205 -8.99 19.07 9.69
CA THR A 205 -7.76 19.29 8.91
C THR A 205 -7.20 18.02 8.26
N GLU A 206 -7.69 16.83 8.64
CA GLU A 206 -7.24 15.57 8.05
C GLU A 206 -7.86 15.34 6.68
N ASN A 207 -7.14 14.72 5.75
CA ASN A 207 -7.66 14.49 4.39
C ASN A 207 -8.92 13.61 4.40
N VAL A 208 -9.02 12.66 5.34
CA VAL A 208 -10.21 11.82 5.50
C VAL A 208 -11.47 12.62 5.85
N TRP A 209 -11.35 13.87 6.30
CA TRP A 209 -12.51 14.73 6.52
C TRP A 209 -13.38 14.87 5.27
N ARG A 210 -12.78 14.77 4.07
CA ARG A 210 -13.51 14.73 2.79
C ARG A 210 -14.48 13.54 2.72
N VAL A 211 -14.08 12.37 3.24
CA VAL A 211 -14.93 11.18 3.36
C VAL A 211 -16.06 11.44 4.35
N ILE A 212 -15.75 12.04 5.51
CA ILE A 212 -16.75 12.33 6.55
C ILE A 212 -17.84 13.28 6.00
N ARG A 213 -17.43 14.33 5.27
CA ARG A 213 -18.39 15.22 4.60
C ARG A 213 -19.23 14.49 3.55
N ARG A 214 -18.63 13.58 2.77
CA ARG A 214 -19.38 12.78 1.80
C ARG A 214 -20.46 11.93 2.49
N VAL A 215 -20.11 11.24 3.58
CA VAL A 215 -21.08 10.46 4.37
C VAL A 215 -22.19 11.36 4.90
N ASN A 216 -21.83 12.51 5.46
CA ASN A 216 -22.79 13.48 5.99
C ASN A 216 -23.71 14.02 4.89
N GLU A 217 -23.18 14.28 3.70
CA GLU A 217 -23.97 14.72 2.55
C GLU A 217 -24.95 13.64 2.06
N THR A 218 -24.53 12.38 2.00
CA THR A 218 -25.37 11.31 1.45
C THR A 218 -26.35 10.70 2.45
N THR A 219 -26.21 10.98 3.76
CA THR A 219 -27.18 10.59 4.78
C THR A 219 -28.06 11.75 5.28
N ASP A 220 -28.04 12.90 4.58
CA ASP A 220 -28.67 14.14 5.04
C ASP A 220 -28.27 14.52 6.48
N GLY A 221 -27.03 14.19 6.83
CA GLY A 221 -26.37 14.41 8.12
C GLY A 221 -26.92 13.60 9.29
N VAL A 222 -27.83 12.66 9.02
CA VAL A 222 -28.32 11.71 10.03
C VAL A 222 -27.23 10.65 10.29
N PRO A 223 -26.80 10.44 11.56
CA PRO A 223 -25.82 9.42 11.91
C PRO A 223 -26.51 8.06 12.04
N THR A 224 -26.81 7.44 10.89
CA THR A 224 -27.33 6.06 10.84
C THR A 224 -26.34 5.06 11.47
N THR A 225 -26.80 3.86 11.81
CA THR A 225 -25.94 2.80 12.35
C THR A 225 -24.75 2.53 11.44
N GLU A 226 -24.97 2.45 10.13
CA GLU A 226 -23.94 2.20 9.13
C GLU A 226 -22.97 3.38 9.01
N ALA A 227 -23.47 4.63 9.04
CA ALA A 227 -22.62 5.82 9.03
C ALA A 227 -21.74 5.92 10.28
N GLN A 228 -22.31 5.63 11.46
CA GLN A 228 -21.55 5.58 12.71
C GLN A 228 -20.46 4.50 12.66
N GLN A 229 -20.79 3.30 12.17
CA GLN A 229 -19.80 2.23 11.99
C GLN A 229 -18.69 2.63 11.02
N ALA A 230 -19.02 3.27 9.90
CA ALA A 230 -18.02 3.77 8.95
C ALA A 230 -17.08 4.78 9.60
N ILE A 231 -17.62 5.76 10.37
CA ILE A 231 -16.82 6.73 11.11
C ILE A 231 -15.92 6.04 12.13
N GLU A 232 -16.42 5.07 12.88
CA GLU A 232 -15.64 4.36 13.88
C GLU A 232 -14.48 3.57 13.26
N ILE A 233 -14.70 2.95 12.10
CA ILE A 233 -13.64 2.27 11.36
C ILE A 233 -12.58 3.29 10.92
N VAL A 234 -12.98 4.42 10.33
CA VAL A 234 -12.05 5.48 9.92
C VAL A 234 -11.27 6.03 11.11
N ALA A 235 -11.94 6.36 12.21
CA ALA A 235 -11.33 6.91 13.42
C ALA A 235 -10.30 5.95 14.04
N SER A 236 -10.51 4.63 13.88
CA SER A 236 -9.60 3.61 14.38
C SER A 236 -8.32 3.42 13.56
N LEU A 237 -8.19 4.09 12.40
CA LEU A 237 -6.98 4.06 11.58
C LEU A 237 -5.92 5.03 12.13
N PRO A 238 -4.61 4.77 11.92
CA PRO A 238 -3.55 5.74 12.21
C PRO A 238 -3.73 7.07 11.47
N GLU A 239 -3.23 8.18 12.03
CA GLU A 239 -3.36 9.52 11.41
C GLU A 239 -2.71 9.58 10.01
N ASP A 240 -1.61 8.86 9.79
CA ASP A 240 -0.96 8.77 8.47
C ASP A 240 -1.86 8.09 7.43
N ALA A 241 -2.58 7.05 7.83
CA ALA A 241 -3.55 6.36 6.98
C ALA A 241 -4.74 7.27 6.63
N ARG A 242 -5.24 8.04 7.59
CA ARG A 242 -6.31 9.03 7.38
C ARG A 242 -5.87 10.21 6.51
N ASN A 243 -4.58 10.49 6.45
CA ASN A 243 -4.03 11.53 5.56
C ASN A 243 -3.55 11.01 4.20
N TYR A 244 -3.54 9.69 3.98
CA TYR A 244 -3.10 9.13 2.72
C TYR A 244 -4.14 9.32 1.60
N GLU A 245 -3.82 10.18 0.63
CA GLU A 245 -4.73 10.55 -0.47
C GLU A 245 -5.25 9.35 -1.29
N GLY A 246 -4.42 8.31 -1.48
CA GLY A 246 -4.83 7.10 -2.20
C GLY A 246 -5.98 6.37 -1.50
N PHE A 247 -5.89 6.24 -0.17
CA PHE A 247 -6.97 5.66 0.64
C PHE A 247 -8.20 6.56 0.68
N VAL A 248 -8.01 7.86 0.94
CA VAL A 248 -9.11 8.83 1.02
C VAL A 248 -9.94 8.81 -0.26
N ARG A 249 -9.30 8.80 -1.44
CA ARG A 249 -10.00 8.75 -2.74
C ARG A 249 -10.79 7.45 -2.94
N ILE A 250 -10.21 6.31 -2.58
CA ILE A 250 -10.87 5.00 -2.73
C ILE A 250 -12.07 4.93 -1.78
N VAL A 251 -11.90 5.32 -0.51
CA VAL A 251 -12.99 5.27 0.47
C VAL A 251 -14.06 6.31 0.20
N GLU A 252 -13.70 7.52 -0.24
CA GLU A 252 -14.70 8.52 -0.65
C GLU A 252 -15.61 7.98 -1.76
N SER A 253 -15.04 7.22 -2.71
CA SER A 253 -15.81 6.65 -3.83
C SER A 253 -16.84 5.60 -3.40
N LEU A 254 -16.68 4.99 -2.21
CA LEU A 254 -17.66 4.05 -1.65
C LEU A 254 -18.96 4.75 -1.29
N PHE A 255 -18.89 6.00 -0.85
CA PHE A 255 -20.03 6.69 -0.24
C PHE A 255 -20.73 7.68 -1.18
N ASN A 256 -20.53 7.54 -2.50
CA ASN A 256 -21.13 8.41 -3.49
C ASN A 256 -22.66 8.32 -3.53
N ASP A 257 -23.22 7.13 -3.27
CA ASP A 257 -24.65 6.83 -3.40
C ASP A 257 -25.35 6.61 -2.04
N GLY A 258 -24.68 6.87 -0.92
CA GLY A 258 -25.16 6.56 0.43
C GLY A 258 -24.14 5.77 1.25
N VAL A 259 -24.55 5.34 2.44
CA VAL A 259 -23.77 4.40 3.27
C VAL A 259 -24.65 3.22 3.65
N ASP A 260 -24.25 2.02 3.23
CA ASP A 260 -24.92 0.79 3.58
C ASP A 260 -23.98 -0.24 4.26
N ALA A 261 -24.54 -1.37 4.69
CA ALA A 261 -23.79 -2.44 5.35
C ALA A 261 -22.70 -3.08 4.46
N SER A 262 -22.88 -3.06 3.14
CA SER A 262 -21.89 -3.55 2.17
C SER A 262 -20.68 -2.62 2.14
N ASP A 263 -20.90 -1.31 2.18
CA ASP A 263 -19.83 -0.31 2.17
C ASP A 263 -19.04 -0.33 3.48
N VAL A 264 -19.71 -0.46 4.62
CA VAL A 264 -19.06 -0.70 5.92
C VAL A 264 -18.19 -1.95 5.87
N LYS A 265 -18.67 -3.04 5.27
CA LYS A 265 -17.89 -4.28 5.12
C LYS A 265 -16.65 -4.06 4.24
N LYS A 266 -16.78 -3.38 3.10
CA LYS A 266 -15.64 -3.05 2.22
C LYS A 266 -14.62 -2.17 2.93
N LEU A 267 -15.07 -1.15 3.68
CA LEU A 267 -14.21 -0.25 4.45
C LEU A 267 -13.47 -1.00 5.57
N ASN A 268 -14.17 -1.88 6.30
CA ASN A 268 -13.55 -2.69 7.35
C ASN A 268 -12.47 -3.63 6.78
N THR A 269 -12.69 -4.18 5.59
CA THR A 269 -11.67 -4.96 4.87
C THR A 269 -10.51 -4.07 4.39
N ALA A 270 -10.80 -2.87 3.88
CA ALA A 270 -9.79 -1.91 3.42
C ALA A 270 -8.84 -1.48 4.55
N LYS A 271 -9.34 -1.35 5.78
CA LYS A 271 -8.51 -1.07 6.96
C LYS A 271 -7.35 -2.06 7.13
N LEU A 272 -7.54 -3.33 6.78
CA LEU A 272 -6.48 -4.35 6.91
C LEU A 272 -5.27 -4.06 6.03
N ALA A 273 -5.45 -3.40 4.88
CA ALA A 273 -4.35 -3.06 3.98
C ALA A 273 -3.32 -2.13 4.65
N PHE A 274 -3.73 -1.31 5.62
CA PHE A 274 -2.82 -0.42 6.35
C PHE A 274 -1.96 -1.14 7.38
N ALA A 275 -2.41 -2.25 7.94
CA ALA A 275 -1.52 -3.06 8.79
C ALA A 275 -0.31 -3.56 7.98
N LEU A 276 -0.51 -3.86 6.69
CA LEU A 276 0.58 -4.26 5.81
C LEU A 276 1.50 -3.09 5.47
N TRP A 277 0.97 -1.86 5.37
CA TRP A 277 1.79 -0.65 5.21
C TRP A 277 2.83 -0.51 6.32
N GLU A 278 2.38 -0.56 7.58
CA GLU A 278 3.26 -0.43 8.74
C GLU A 278 4.34 -1.50 8.72
N ARG A 279 3.95 -2.75 8.42
CA ARG A 279 4.89 -3.85 8.29
C ARG A 279 5.92 -3.65 7.18
N VAL A 280 5.52 -3.08 6.03
CA VAL A 280 6.46 -2.74 4.95
C VAL A 280 7.47 -1.70 5.41
N LEU A 281 7.03 -0.68 6.18
CA LEU A 281 7.92 0.33 6.74
C LEU A 281 8.89 -0.25 7.78
N ASP A 282 8.41 -1.15 8.64
CA ASP A 282 9.22 -1.81 9.67
C ASP A 282 10.35 -2.67 9.08
N LEU A 283 10.15 -3.20 7.87
CA LEU A 283 11.18 -3.91 7.10
C LEU A 283 12.27 -3.00 6.52
N GLY A 284 12.17 -1.68 6.73
CA GLY A 284 13.11 -0.67 6.26
C GLY A 284 12.82 -0.13 4.85
N TYR A 285 11.67 -0.47 4.27
CA TYR A 285 11.22 0.18 3.03
C TYR A 285 10.62 1.56 3.33
N ASN A 286 10.64 2.43 2.32
CA ASN A 286 10.02 3.75 2.42
C ASN A 286 8.58 3.73 1.90
N GLU A 287 7.87 4.84 2.07
CA GLU A 287 6.50 5.00 1.58
C GLU A 287 6.35 4.74 0.07
N TYR A 288 7.39 5.01 -0.74
CA TYR A 288 7.31 4.78 -2.18
C TYR A 288 7.12 3.29 -2.52
N ALA A 289 7.68 2.39 -1.71
CA ALA A 289 7.46 0.95 -1.85
C ALA A 289 6.16 0.47 -1.18
N ALA A 290 5.74 1.09 -0.07
CA ALA A 290 4.51 0.72 0.63
C ALA A 290 3.23 1.13 -0.13
N LYS A 291 3.25 2.29 -0.81
CA LYS A 291 2.09 2.85 -1.53
C LYS A 291 1.50 1.88 -2.57
N PRO A 292 2.27 1.33 -3.53
CA PRO A 292 1.73 0.42 -4.52
C PRO A 292 1.11 -0.85 -3.93
N VAL A 293 1.70 -1.37 -2.86
CA VAL A 293 1.21 -2.57 -2.15
C VAL A 293 -0.19 -2.31 -1.60
N VAL A 294 -0.35 -1.21 -0.85
CA VAL A 294 -1.64 -0.87 -0.25
C VAL A 294 -2.67 -0.47 -1.28
N GLU A 295 -2.31 0.30 -2.30
CA GLU A 295 -3.27 0.69 -3.35
C GLU A 295 -3.83 -0.51 -4.10
N GLN A 296 -2.99 -1.49 -4.44
CA GLN A 296 -3.46 -2.70 -5.12
C GLN A 296 -4.39 -3.51 -4.22
N LEU A 297 -4.07 -3.63 -2.92
CA LEU A 297 -4.92 -4.29 -1.94
C LEU A 297 -6.25 -3.56 -1.75
N LEU A 298 -6.23 -2.24 -1.58
CA LEU A 298 -7.45 -1.43 -1.45
C LEU A 298 -8.35 -1.60 -2.66
N ASN A 299 -7.81 -1.49 -3.88
CA ASN A 299 -8.57 -1.70 -5.11
C ASN A 299 -9.16 -3.12 -5.19
N TYR A 300 -8.39 -4.14 -4.79
CA TYR A 300 -8.88 -5.51 -4.76
C TYR A 300 -9.98 -5.71 -3.70
N ALA A 301 -9.84 -5.10 -2.52
CA ALA A 301 -10.83 -5.13 -1.44
C ALA A 301 -12.19 -4.59 -1.88
N MET A 302 -12.20 -3.54 -2.70
CA MET A 302 -13.44 -2.95 -3.21
C MET A 302 -14.19 -3.90 -4.13
N GLN A 303 -13.46 -4.70 -4.92
CA GLN A 303 -14.04 -5.64 -5.88
C GLN A 303 -14.38 -7.00 -5.23
N ASN A 304 -13.60 -7.42 -4.23
CA ASN A 304 -13.66 -8.77 -3.65
C ASN A 304 -13.56 -8.76 -2.11
N PRO A 305 -14.46 -8.07 -1.38
CA PRO A 305 -14.33 -7.85 0.07
C PRO A 305 -14.36 -9.14 0.90
N GLY A 306 -14.96 -10.21 0.39
CA GLY A 306 -15.01 -11.52 1.06
C GLY A 306 -13.67 -12.24 1.11
N LYS A 307 -12.97 -12.33 -0.03
CA LYS A 307 -11.67 -13.03 -0.14
C LYS A 307 -10.53 -12.24 0.49
N MET A 308 -10.61 -10.91 0.37
CA MET A 308 -9.55 -10.01 0.77
C MET A 308 -9.19 -10.09 2.26
N LYS A 309 -10.15 -10.32 3.16
CA LYS A 309 -9.84 -10.46 4.60
C LYS A 309 -8.90 -11.63 4.87
N GLU A 310 -9.19 -12.80 4.30
CA GLU A 310 -8.37 -14.00 4.43
C GLU A 310 -7.00 -13.77 3.77
N PHE A 311 -7.00 -13.19 2.56
CA PHE A 311 -5.77 -12.89 1.84
C PHE A 311 -4.84 -11.94 2.59
N VAL A 312 -5.32 -10.81 3.12
CA VAL A 312 -4.46 -9.87 3.88
C VAL A 312 -3.95 -10.48 5.17
N ASN A 313 -4.77 -11.28 5.86
CA ASN A 313 -4.30 -11.97 7.05
C ASN A 313 -3.12 -12.90 6.74
N GLU A 314 -3.16 -13.59 5.60
CA GLU A 314 -2.01 -14.40 5.15
C GLU A 314 -0.79 -13.52 4.86
N LEU A 315 -0.97 -12.42 4.12
CA LEU A 315 0.12 -11.47 3.83
C LEU A 315 0.75 -10.88 5.10
N LEU A 316 -0.06 -10.62 6.13
CA LEU A 316 0.41 -10.14 7.43
C LEU A 316 1.19 -11.19 8.22
N ASN A 317 0.99 -12.48 7.92
CA ASN A 317 1.66 -13.61 8.58
C ASN A 317 2.87 -14.15 7.81
N LEU A 318 3.13 -13.66 6.59
CA LEU A 318 4.34 -14.01 5.84
C LEU A 318 5.60 -13.79 6.67
N GLU A 319 6.68 -14.50 6.41
CA GLU A 319 7.98 -14.15 6.99
C GLU A 319 8.55 -12.89 6.34
N ASP A 320 9.52 -12.27 7.03
CA ASP A 320 10.14 -11.04 6.53
C ASP A 320 10.81 -11.23 5.16
N TYR A 321 11.36 -12.41 4.87
CA TYR A 321 11.95 -12.70 3.56
C TYR A 321 10.91 -12.91 2.46
N GLU A 322 9.76 -13.52 2.78
CA GLU A 322 8.62 -13.68 1.85
C GLU A 322 7.99 -12.32 1.53
N LEU A 323 7.79 -11.50 2.56
CA LEU A 323 7.26 -10.15 2.39
C LEU A 323 8.22 -9.26 1.60
N LYS A 324 9.55 -9.36 1.82
CA LYS A 324 10.56 -8.69 0.97
C LYS A 324 10.46 -9.15 -0.49
N ALA A 325 10.34 -10.46 -0.75
CA ALA A 325 10.20 -10.99 -2.10
C ALA A 325 8.94 -10.45 -2.78
N LEU A 326 7.81 -10.43 -2.06
CA LEU A 326 6.55 -9.83 -2.49
C LEU A 326 6.72 -8.36 -2.87
N ILE A 327 7.27 -7.54 -1.97
CA ILE A 327 7.46 -6.10 -2.20
C ILE A 327 8.34 -5.88 -3.43
N ASN A 328 9.43 -6.63 -3.57
CA ASN A 328 10.34 -6.52 -4.70
C ASN A 328 9.67 -6.88 -6.04
N ARG A 329 8.70 -7.80 -6.05
CA ARG A 329 7.91 -8.14 -7.25
C ARG A 329 6.91 -7.05 -7.59
N VAL A 330 6.20 -6.51 -6.61
CA VAL A 330 5.24 -5.41 -6.80
C VAL A 330 5.97 -4.16 -7.31
N VAL A 331 7.02 -3.73 -6.62
CA VAL A 331 7.74 -2.48 -6.91
C VAL A 331 8.70 -2.64 -8.09
N GLY A 332 9.48 -3.71 -8.12
CA GLY A 332 10.55 -3.91 -9.10
C GLY A 332 10.09 -4.49 -10.43
N LYS A 333 9.01 -5.31 -10.44
CA LYS A 333 8.50 -5.97 -11.65
C LYS A 333 7.11 -5.50 -12.07
N GLY A 334 6.43 -4.68 -11.25
CA GLY A 334 5.08 -4.22 -11.52
C GLY A 334 4.03 -5.34 -11.46
N GLU A 335 4.32 -6.44 -10.75
CA GLU A 335 3.37 -7.53 -10.59
C GLU A 335 2.24 -7.12 -9.62
N ASN A 336 1.03 -7.60 -9.90
CA ASN A 336 -0.13 -7.34 -9.03
C ASN A 336 -0.15 -8.31 -7.85
N ILE A 337 -0.34 -7.78 -6.64
CA ILE A 337 -0.29 -8.51 -5.38
C ILE A 337 -1.34 -9.62 -5.26
N ALA A 338 -2.54 -9.43 -5.81
CA ALA A 338 -3.63 -10.37 -5.69
C ALA A 338 -3.81 -11.23 -6.94
N THR A 339 -3.64 -10.63 -8.12
CA THR A 339 -4.06 -11.24 -9.39
C THR A 339 -2.92 -11.76 -10.26
N SER A 340 -1.66 -11.47 -9.92
CA SER A 340 -0.54 -12.12 -10.62
C SER A 340 -0.37 -13.55 -10.13
N ASP A 341 0.25 -14.34 -10.98
CA ASP A 341 0.67 -15.72 -10.73
C ASP A 341 2.15 -15.66 -10.39
N TRP A 342 2.50 -15.64 -9.11
CA TRP A 342 3.85 -15.31 -8.70
C TRP A 342 4.85 -16.43 -8.92
N ASP A 343 4.52 -17.63 -8.52
CA ASP A 343 5.38 -18.78 -8.66
C ASP A 343 5.34 -19.39 -10.08
N ARG A 344 4.37 -18.96 -10.91
CA ARG A 344 4.13 -19.43 -12.28
C ARG A 344 3.61 -20.86 -12.30
N ASP A 345 2.70 -21.20 -11.40
CA ASP A 345 1.98 -22.47 -11.39
C ASP A 345 0.70 -22.44 -12.26
N GLY A 346 0.24 -21.24 -12.64
CA GLY A 346 -0.95 -20.99 -13.45
C GLY A 346 -2.14 -20.41 -12.69
N LYS A 347 -1.99 -20.09 -11.41
CA LYS A 347 -3.02 -19.53 -10.53
C LYS A 347 -2.61 -18.16 -10.01
N SER A 348 -3.58 -17.33 -9.66
CA SER A 348 -3.27 -16.06 -9.00
C SER A 348 -3.04 -16.26 -7.51
N ASN A 349 -2.20 -15.41 -6.91
CA ASN A 349 -1.86 -15.44 -5.49
C ASN A 349 -3.08 -15.55 -4.57
N VAL A 350 -4.16 -14.82 -4.87
CA VAL A 350 -5.38 -14.86 -4.05
C VAL A 350 -6.13 -16.19 -4.18
N THR A 351 -6.11 -16.82 -5.35
CA THR A 351 -6.73 -18.13 -5.55
C THR A 351 -5.96 -19.19 -4.79
N GLU A 352 -4.64 -19.14 -4.85
CA GLU A 352 -3.78 -20.06 -4.09
C GLU A 352 -4.02 -19.93 -2.59
N VAL A 353 -3.96 -18.71 -2.06
CA VAL A 353 -4.10 -18.50 -0.61
C VAL A 353 -5.52 -18.77 -0.11
N VAL A 354 -6.54 -18.27 -0.81
CA VAL A 354 -7.92 -18.24 -0.29
C VAL A 354 -8.74 -19.44 -0.75
N ASP A 355 -8.67 -19.79 -2.03
CA ASP A 355 -9.53 -20.83 -2.61
C ASP A 355 -8.91 -22.22 -2.45
N ASP A 356 -7.65 -22.37 -2.84
CA ASP A 356 -6.95 -23.66 -2.92
C ASP A 356 -6.15 -23.99 -1.64
N LYS A 357 -5.83 -22.97 -0.84
CA LYS A 357 -5.02 -23.04 0.38
C LYS A 357 -3.64 -23.63 0.13
N THR A 358 -2.99 -23.15 -0.93
CA THR A 358 -1.61 -23.45 -1.29
C THR A 358 -0.70 -22.24 -1.09
N ASN A 359 0.61 -22.47 -1.14
CA ASN A 359 1.60 -21.42 -0.93
C ASN A 359 1.90 -20.68 -2.26
N MET A 360 1.59 -19.39 -2.33
CA MET A 360 1.78 -18.53 -3.52
C MET A 360 3.24 -18.29 -3.96
N PHE A 361 4.21 -18.85 -3.24
CA PHE A 361 5.62 -18.87 -3.62
C PHE A 361 6.08 -20.25 -4.08
N ASP A 362 5.26 -21.30 -3.95
CA ASP A 362 5.62 -22.68 -4.26
C ASP A 362 4.94 -23.19 -5.54
N PRO A 363 5.67 -23.19 -6.68
CA PRO A 363 5.10 -23.58 -7.96
C PRO A 363 4.72 -25.06 -8.01
N THR A 364 5.12 -25.86 -7.03
CA THR A 364 4.80 -27.28 -6.94
C THR A 364 3.56 -27.58 -6.11
N ASN A 365 3.03 -26.59 -5.38
CA ASN A 365 1.96 -26.74 -4.40
C ASN A 365 2.17 -27.95 -3.45
N SER A 366 3.43 -28.29 -3.17
CA SER A 366 3.80 -29.48 -2.39
C SER A 366 4.33 -29.13 -1.00
N PHE A 367 4.64 -27.85 -0.76
CA PHE A 367 5.19 -27.38 0.49
C PHE A 367 4.22 -26.40 1.14
N GLU A 368 3.99 -26.60 2.44
CA GLU A 368 3.26 -25.64 3.26
C GLU A 368 3.99 -24.29 3.30
N LYS A 369 5.33 -24.34 3.39
CA LYS A 369 6.20 -23.17 3.43
C LYS A 369 7.53 -23.41 2.74
N LEU A 370 8.05 -22.36 2.09
CA LEU A 370 9.42 -22.34 1.57
C LEU A 370 10.32 -21.52 2.50
N ASN A 371 11.55 -21.99 2.73
CA ASN A 371 12.58 -21.16 3.36
C ASN A 371 13.09 -20.06 2.41
N GLU A 372 13.93 -19.14 2.91
CA GLU A 372 14.46 -18.01 2.12
C GLU A 372 15.16 -18.44 0.82
N ALA A 373 15.94 -19.53 0.87
CA ALA A 373 16.61 -20.07 -0.31
C ALA A 373 15.62 -20.65 -1.33
N GLY A 374 14.53 -21.29 -0.87
CA GLY A 374 13.44 -21.76 -1.72
C GLY A 374 12.71 -20.62 -2.42
N VAL A 375 12.40 -19.53 -1.72
CA VAL A 375 11.81 -18.33 -2.35
C VAL A 375 12.77 -17.70 -3.37
N ALA A 376 14.05 -17.57 -3.01
CA ALA A 376 15.08 -17.05 -3.91
C ALA A 376 15.26 -17.93 -5.17
N TYR A 377 15.12 -19.25 -5.03
CA TYR A 377 15.12 -20.21 -6.13
C TYR A 377 13.99 -19.95 -7.11
N VAL A 378 12.76 -19.87 -6.60
CA VAL A 378 11.59 -19.60 -7.44
C VAL A 378 11.73 -18.24 -8.11
N ASP A 379 12.18 -17.21 -7.38
CA ASP A 379 12.44 -15.88 -7.94
C ASP A 379 13.44 -15.89 -9.11
N LYS A 380 14.53 -16.66 -8.99
CA LYS A 380 15.53 -16.81 -10.06
C LYS A 380 14.94 -17.54 -11.27
N LEU A 381 14.14 -18.58 -11.05
CA LEU A 381 13.44 -19.30 -12.13
C LEU A 381 12.42 -18.43 -12.86
N VAL A 382 11.60 -17.69 -12.12
CA VAL A 382 10.62 -16.75 -12.67
C VAL A 382 11.34 -15.66 -13.47
N ALA A 383 12.44 -15.12 -12.95
CA ALA A 383 13.22 -14.11 -13.65
C ALA A 383 13.89 -14.63 -14.93
N TYR A 384 14.24 -15.92 -15.00
CA TYR A 384 14.80 -16.53 -16.21
C TYR A 384 13.73 -16.85 -17.25
N ASN A 385 12.59 -17.40 -16.83
CA ASN A 385 11.57 -17.95 -17.73
C ASN A 385 10.43 -16.96 -18.06
N GLY A 386 10.31 -15.86 -17.33
CA GLY A 386 9.28 -14.85 -17.54
C GLY A 386 7.89 -15.35 -17.15
N LYS A 387 6.99 -15.50 -18.12
CA LYS A 387 5.59 -15.90 -17.93
C LYS A 387 5.32 -17.39 -18.17
N LYS A 388 6.36 -18.19 -18.45
CA LYS A 388 6.18 -19.63 -18.70
C LYS A 388 5.85 -20.35 -17.38
N LEU A 389 4.94 -21.31 -17.44
CA LEU A 389 4.56 -22.11 -16.28
C LEU A 389 5.68 -23.08 -15.88
N LEU A 390 6.19 -22.96 -14.66
CA LEU A 390 7.32 -23.77 -14.19
C LEU A 390 6.97 -25.26 -14.11
N PRO A 391 5.79 -25.69 -13.60
CA PRO A 391 5.44 -27.11 -13.54
C PRO A 391 5.44 -27.79 -14.90
N LYS A 392 5.00 -27.07 -15.95
CA LYS A 392 4.98 -27.57 -17.32
C LYS A 392 6.38 -27.72 -17.91
N LEU A 393 7.28 -26.79 -17.60
CA LEU A 393 8.67 -26.83 -18.10
C LEU A 393 9.48 -27.94 -17.43
N TYR A 394 9.39 -28.04 -16.11
CA TYR A 394 10.34 -28.82 -15.32
C TYR A 394 9.77 -30.15 -14.82
N GLY A 395 8.45 -30.30 -14.75
CA GLY A 395 7.81 -31.50 -14.21
C GLY A 395 8.35 -31.87 -12.83
N ALA A 396 8.67 -33.15 -12.62
CA ALA A 396 9.20 -33.65 -11.35
C ALA A 396 10.54 -33.02 -10.92
N GLY A 397 11.31 -32.47 -11.88
CA GLY A 397 12.59 -31.80 -11.56
C GLY A 397 12.42 -30.54 -10.72
N LEU A 398 11.27 -29.86 -10.84
CA LEU A 398 10.97 -28.66 -10.07
C LEU A 398 10.92 -28.96 -8.56
N LYS A 399 10.10 -29.95 -8.21
CA LYS A 399 9.95 -30.42 -6.83
C LYS A 399 11.25 -31.03 -6.31
N GLY A 400 11.87 -31.93 -7.07
CA GLY A 400 13.08 -32.61 -6.64
C GLY A 400 14.23 -31.65 -6.32
N PHE A 401 14.41 -30.58 -7.12
CA PHE A 401 15.48 -29.62 -6.85
C PHE A 401 15.12 -28.65 -5.72
N LEU A 402 13.84 -28.27 -5.62
CA LEU A 402 13.34 -27.45 -4.52
C LEU A 402 13.49 -28.16 -3.16
N GLU A 403 13.17 -29.46 -3.07
CA GLU A 403 13.40 -30.29 -1.88
C GLU A 403 14.86 -30.17 -1.42
N VAL A 404 15.80 -30.34 -2.34
CA VAL A 404 17.23 -30.30 -2.02
C VAL A 404 17.71 -28.91 -1.59
N ILE A 405 17.18 -27.85 -2.20
CA ILE A 405 17.49 -26.46 -1.80
C ILE A 405 16.91 -26.14 -0.42
N GLN A 406 15.73 -26.66 -0.09
CA GLN A 406 15.15 -26.49 1.24
C GLN A 406 16.02 -27.16 2.32
N GLU A 407 16.62 -28.31 2.01
CA GLU A 407 17.53 -29.04 2.90
C GLU A 407 18.97 -28.48 2.92
N ASN A 408 19.44 -27.91 1.81
CA ASN A 408 20.81 -27.43 1.61
C ASN A 408 20.82 -26.01 0.99
N PRO A 409 20.46 -24.96 1.77
CA PRO A 409 20.30 -23.59 1.27
C PRO A 409 21.53 -23.00 0.57
N GLU A 410 22.73 -23.44 0.95
CA GLU A 410 24.00 -22.96 0.40
C GLU A 410 24.19 -23.28 -1.09
N ILE A 411 23.47 -24.29 -1.61
CA ILE A 411 23.59 -24.71 -3.02
C ILE A 411 23.22 -23.58 -3.97
N ILE A 412 22.23 -22.76 -3.61
CA ILE A 412 21.77 -21.67 -4.48
C ILE A 412 22.60 -20.39 -4.35
N GLU A 413 23.49 -20.32 -3.36
CA GLU A 413 24.32 -19.15 -3.12
C GLU A 413 25.29 -18.92 -4.29
N GLY A 414 25.28 -17.71 -4.85
CA GLY A 414 26.10 -17.33 -5.99
C GLY A 414 25.66 -17.89 -7.35
N LEU A 415 24.66 -18.79 -7.42
CA LEU A 415 24.16 -19.28 -8.71
C LEU A 415 23.41 -18.19 -9.50
N SER A 416 23.70 -18.10 -10.79
CA SER A 416 22.98 -17.21 -11.73
C SER A 416 21.56 -17.72 -12.03
N LYS A 417 20.71 -16.86 -12.59
CA LYS A 417 19.35 -17.23 -13.03
C LYS A 417 19.35 -18.41 -14.02
N ARG A 418 20.34 -18.43 -14.94
CA ARG A 418 20.51 -19.52 -15.90
C ARG A 418 20.96 -20.81 -15.22
N GLN A 419 21.90 -20.71 -14.29
CA GLN A 419 22.42 -21.85 -13.54
C GLN A 419 21.33 -22.53 -12.72
N VAL A 420 20.42 -21.76 -12.12
CA VAL A 420 19.25 -22.31 -11.44
C VAL A 420 18.35 -23.08 -12.42
N HIS A 421 18.04 -22.50 -13.59
CA HIS A 421 17.29 -23.21 -14.64
C HIS A 421 17.98 -24.53 -15.07
N ILE A 422 19.31 -24.51 -15.23
CA ILE A 422 20.11 -25.70 -15.56
C ILE A 422 19.99 -26.76 -14.46
N GLY A 423 20.16 -26.37 -13.19
CA GLY A 423 20.02 -27.27 -12.05
C GLY A 423 18.65 -27.94 -11.97
N THR A 424 17.58 -27.19 -12.24
CA THR A 424 16.22 -27.74 -12.27
C THR A 424 16.03 -28.73 -13.42
N LEU A 425 16.54 -28.44 -14.63
CA LEU A 425 16.50 -29.38 -15.75
C LEU A 425 17.37 -30.62 -15.49
N LEU A 426 18.58 -30.46 -14.96
CA LEU A 426 19.43 -31.58 -14.59
C LEU A 426 18.72 -32.53 -13.63
N THR A 427 18.04 -31.98 -12.63
CA THR A 427 17.23 -32.76 -11.67
C THR A 427 16.05 -33.46 -12.33
N LYS A 428 15.42 -32.85 -13.36
CA LYS A 428 14.35 -33.49 -14.15
C LYS A 428 14.84 -34.76 -14.85
N PHE A 429 16.03 -34.72 -15.41
CA PHE A 429 16.55 -35.82 -16.24
C PHE A 429 17.35 -36.86 -15.46
N VAL A 430 18.03 -36.45 -14.38
CA VAL A 430 18.91 -37.31 -13.58
C VAL A 430 18.71 -37.05 -12.07
N PRO A 431 17.52 -37.34 -11.52
CA PRO A 431 17.15 -36.95 -10.14
C PRO A 431 18.02 -37.59 -9.06
N GLU A 432 18.56 -38.79 -9.30
CA GLU A 432 19.43 -39.49 -8.34
C GLU A 432 20.75 -38.76 -8.12
N LEU A 433 21.22 -37.99 -9.11
CA LEU A 433 22.50 -37.28 -9.04
C LEU A 433 22.49 -36.24 -7.92
N ILE A 434 21.48 -35.37 -7.91
CA ILE A 434 21.36 -34.30 -6.91
C ILE A 434 21.12 -34.86 -5.52
N LYS A 435 20.30 -35.92 -5.38
CA LYS A 435 19.98 -36.52 -4.09
C LYS A 435 21.19 -37.17 -3.43
N LYS A 436 22.03 -37.84 -4.24
CA LYS A 436 23.21 -38.57 -3.73
C LYS A 436 24.42 -37.67 -3.53
N TYR A 437 24.56 -36.61 -4.34
CA TYR A 437 25.74 -35.74 -4.34
C TYR A 437 25.36 -34.24 -4.40
N PRO A 438 24.61 -33.72 -3.41
CA PRO A 438 24.10 -32.34 -3.44
C PRO A 438 25.21 -31.28 -3.50
N LYS A 439 26.35 -31.52 -2.84
CA LYS A 439 27.48 -30.58 -2.77
C LYS A 439 28.23 -30.43 -4.10
N ASP A 440 28.30 -31.49 -4.88
CA ASP A 440 29.04 -31.50 -6.15
C ASP A 440 28.17 -31.02 -7.34
N PHE A 441 26.88 -30.81 -7.09
CA PHE A 441 25.91 -30.45 -8.12
C PHE A 441 26.17 -29.08 -8.75
N ARG A 442 26.81 -28.17 -8.00
CA ARG A 442 27.23 -26.86 -8.52
C ARG A 442 28.20 -26.98 -9.68
N THR A 443 29.22 -27.82 -9.53
CA THR A 443 30.21 -28.09 -10.59
C THR A 443 29.53 -28.65 -11.84
N ALA A 444 28.57 -29.55 -11.66
CA ALA A 444 27.79 -30.12 -12.76
C ALA A 444 26.99 -29.04 -13.53
N ILE A 445 26.32 -28.13 -12.82
CA ILE A 445 25.60 -27.00 -13.41
C ILE A 445 26.56 -26.13 -14.25
N GLU A 446 27.72 -25.78 -13.70
CA GLU A 446 28.71 -24.92 -14.37
C GLU A 446 29.23 -25.56 -15.67
N GLN A 447 29.49 -26.87 -15.65
CA GLN A 447 29.92 -27.58 -16.86
C GLN A 447 28.86 -27.62 -17.95
N VAL A 448 27.59 -27.85 -17.59
CA VAL A 448 26.49 -27.81 -18.55
C VAL A 448 26.31 -26.41 -19.11
N GLU A 449 26.44 -25.37 -18.28
CA GLU A 449 26.41 -23.99 -18.77
C GLU A 449 27.51 -23.75 -19.79
N ILE A 450 28.74 -24.17 -19.50
CA ILE A 450 29.91 -23.92 -20.34
C ILE A 450 29.86 -24.73 -21.64
N VAL A 451 29.52 -26.02 -21.57
CA VAL A 451 29.57 -26.95 -22.71
C VAL A 451 28.32 -26.80 -23.58
N ILE A 452 27.13 -26.80 -22.98
CA ILE A 452 25.86 -26.78 -23.72
C ILE A 452 25.50 -25.36 -24.12
N TYR A 453 25.29 -24.49 -23.13
CA TYR A 453 24.79 -23.12 -23.36
C TYR A 453 25.87 -22.21 -23.94
N GLY A 454 27.11 -22.33 -23.46
CA GLY A 454 28.25 -21.54 -23.90
C GLY A 454 28.65 -21.82 -25.36
N LYS A 455 28.29 -22.99 -25.89
CA LYS A 455 28.54 -23.38 -27.29
C LYS A 455 27.29 -23.38 -28.17
N GLY A 456 26.10 -23.13 -27.60
CA GLY A 456 24.85 -22.98 -28.34
C GLY A 456 24.19 -24.30 -28.78
N PHE A 457 24.54 -25.43 -28.16
CA PHE A 457 23.94 -26.73 -28.49
C PHE A 457 22.44 -26.78 -28.15
N ASP A 458 22.04 -26.06 -27.10
CA ASP A 458 20.65 -25.86 -26.69
C ASP A 458 19.75 -25.30 -27.80
N LYS A 459 20.33 -24.52 -28.73
CA LYS A 459 19.59 -23.81 -29.78
C LYS A 459 19.34 -24.63 -31.04
N VAL A 460 20.02 -25.78 -31.20
CA VAL A 460 19.93 -26.57 -32.45
C VAL A 460 18.61 -27.34 -32.53
N LYS A 461 18.35 -28.20 -31.53
CA LYS A 461 17.14 -29.03 -31.44
C LYS A 461 16.33 -28.76 -30.17
N GLY A 462 16.74 -27.78 -29.36
CA GLY A 462 16.16 -27.45 -28.07
C GLY A 462 16.88 -28.10 -26.90
N GLU A 463 16.77 -27.46 -25.73
CA GLU A 463 17.37 -27.90 -24.47
C GLU A 463 16.95 -29.34 -24.11
N GLU A 464 15.65 -29.64 -24.13
CA GLU A 464 15.15 -30.97 -23.76
C GLU A 464 15.76 -32.09 -24.61
N TYR A 465 16.01 -31.83 -25.90
CA TYR A 465 16.65 -32.80 -26.78
C TYR A 465 18.08 -33.09 -26.33
N VAL A 466 18.87 -32.06 -26.06
CA VAL A 466 20.26 -32.22 -25.62
C VAL A 466 20.32 -32.94 -24.27
N TYR A 467 19.42 -32.60 -23.35
CA TYR A 467 19.36 -33.25 -22.05
C TYR A 467 18.95 -34.72 -22.15
N ALA A 468 17.90 -35.03 -22.92
CA ALA A 468 17.39 -36.38 -23.07
C ALA A 468 18.32 -37.30 -23.86
N MET A 469 18.90 -36.79 -24.95
CA MET A 469 19.61 -37.61 -25.93
C MET A 469 21.13 -37.63 -25.71
N VAL A 470 21.67 -36.70 -24.93
CA VAL A 470 23.12 -36.61 -24.65
C VAL A 470 23.42 -36.69 -23.16
N LEU A 471 22.95 -35.71 -22.38
CA LEU A 471 23.36 -35.60 -20.97
C LEU A 471 22.89 -36.79 -20.13
N LYS A 472 21.61 -37.16 -20.21
CA LYS A 472 21.08 -38.25 -19.40
C LYS A 472 21.82 -39.58 -19.66
N PRO A 473 21.95 -40.09 -20.90
CA PRO A 473 22.68 -41.34 -21.16
C PRO A 473 24.15 -41.27 -20.70
N HIS A 474 24.82 -40.14 -20.92
CA HIS A 474 26.21 -39.96 -20.51
C HIS A 474 26.37 -39.97 -18.98
N ILE A 475 25.52 -39.26 -18.24
CA ILE A 475 25.56 -39.24 -16.77
C ILE A 475 25.21 -40.62 -16.20
N GLU A 476 24.20 -41.31 -16.75
CA GLU A 476 23.88 -42.68 -16.34
C GLU A 476 25.06 -43.64 -16.55
N PHE A 477 25.76 -43.51 -17.68
CA PHE A 477 27.00 -44.22 -17.94
C PHE A 477 28.07 -43.91 -16.88
N LEU A 478 28.34 -42.64 -16.59
CA LEU A 478 29.33 -42.22 -15.58
C LEU A 478 28.98 -42.76 -14.19
N MET A 479 27.70 -42.71 -13.79
CA MET A 479 27.24 -43.25 -12.51
C MET A 479 27.45 -44.77 -12.43
N LYS A 480 27.12 -45.50 -13.49
CA LYS A 480 27.37 -46.95 -13.58
C LYS A 480 28.86 -47.28 -13.46
N GLN A 481 29.75 -46.52 -14.11
CA GLN A 481 31.19 -46.74 -13.97
C GLN A 481 31.70 -46.49 -12.54
N ARG A 482 31.14 -45.49 -11.83
CA ARG A 482 31.44 -45.25 -10.41
C ARG A 482 30.97 -46.38 -9.52
N GLU A 483 29.78 -46.92 -9.75
CA GLU A 483 29.26 -48.07 -9.00
C GLU A 483 30.13 -49.33 -9.18
N LEU A 484 30.73 -49.48 -10.36
CA LEU A 484 31.70 -50.54 -10.65
C LEU A 484 33.10 -50.27 -10.08
N GLY A 485 33.31 -49.14 -9.39
CA GLY A 485 34.62 -48.74 -8.86
C GLY A 485 35.65 -48.43 -9.95
N ARG A 486 35.20 -48.19 -11.20
CA ARG A 486 36.06 -47.86 -12.34
C ARG A 486 36.43 -46.38 -12.41
N ILE A 487 35.63 -45.55 -11.75
CA ILE A 487 35.85 -44.11 -11.56
C ILE A 487 35.73 -43.85 -10.06
N ASP A 488 36.71 -43.15 -9.48
CA ASP A 488 36.73 -42.85 -8.06
C ASP A 488 35.56 -41.97 -7.61
N LYS A 489 35.26 -42.02 -6.30
CA LYS A 489 34.25 -41.16 -5.67
C LYS A 489 34.70 -39.69 -5.76
N PRO A 490 33.76 -38.74 -5.95
CA PRO A 490 34.11 -37.33 -6.04
C PRO A 490 34.44 -36.77 -4.66
N ASP A 491 35.66 -36.24 -4.52
CA ASP A 491 35.89 -35.06 -3.68
C ASP A 491 35.58 -33.82 -4.56
N GLY A 492 34.34 -33.33 -4.54
CA GLY A 492 34.04 -31.95 -4.96
C GLY A 492 33.84 -31.67 -6.46
N GLY A 493 34.03 -32.65 -7.35
CA GLY A 493 33.94 -32.43 -8.80
C GLY A 493 33.18 -33.54 -9.51
N ILE A 494 31.89 -33.35 -9.77
CA ILE A 494 31.23 -34.19 -10.76
C ILE A 494 31.53 -33.61 -12.14
N ASP A 495 32.47 -34.22 -12.85
CA ASP A 495 32.66 -34.01 -14.28
C ASP A 495 31.59 -34.77 -15.05
N ILE A 496 30.47 -34.11 -15.34
CA ILE A 496 29.35 -34.73 -16.05
C ILE A 496 29.46 -34.61 -17.55
N ILE A 497 30.30 -33.72 -18.11
CA ILE A 497 30.30 -33.49 -19.56
C ILE A 497 31.60 -32.85 -20.06
N THR A 498 32.14 -33.38 -21.15
CA THR A 498 33.29 -32.83 -21.88
C THR A 498 32.92 -32.39 -23.29
N ILE A 499 33.52 -31.30 -23.79
CA ILE A 499 33.30 -30.83 -25.16
C ILE A 499 33.79 -31.84 -26.22
N TYR A 500 34.74 -32.70 -25.85
CA TYR A 500 35.28 -33.74 -26.72
C TYR A 500 34.21 -34.76 -27.13
N LEU A 501 33.21 -35.01 -26.27
CA LEU A 501 32.06 -35.87 -26.57
C LEU A 501 31.29 -35.39 -27.81
N PHE A 502 31.32 -34.09 -28.08
CA PHE A 502 30.64 -33.45 -29.20
C PHE A 502 31.53 -33.32 -30.45
N ARG A 503 32.85 -33.44 -30.29
CA ARG A 503 33.81 -33.15 -31.35
C ARG A 503 34.46 -34.38 -31.95
N CYS A 504 34.62 -35.46 -31.17
CA CYS A 504 35.22 -36.70 -31.66
C CYS A 504 34.14 -37.75 -31.89
N ASP A 505 34.06 -38.31 -33.09
CA ASP A 505 33.33 -39.57 -33.29
C ASP A 505 34.16 -40.71 -32.72
N ILE A 506 33.72 -41.31 -31.60
CA ILE A 506 34.51 -42.30 -30.86
C ILE A 506 34.83 -43.54 -31.71
N ARG A 507 33.98 -43.86 -32.70
CA ARG A 507 34.16 -45.08 -33.51
C ARG A 507 35.19 -44.90 -34.60
N THR A 508 35.20 -43.73 -35.22
CA THR A 508 36.05 -43.45 -36.39
C THR A 508 37.31 -42.69 -36.00
N GLY A 509 37.33 -42.03 -34.83
CA GLY A 509 38.39 -41.12 -34.41
C GLY A 509 38.37 -39.79 -35.15
N GLU A 510 37.34 -39.51 -35.95
CA GLU A 510 37.24 -38.27 -36.71
C GLU A 510 36.90 -37.09 -35.81
N TRP A 511 37.61 -35.97 -36.04
CA TRP A 511 37.44 -34.73 -35.29
C TRP A 511 36.64 -33.70 -36.06
N TYR A 512 35.69 -33.07 -35.37
CA TYR A 512 34.77 -32.08 -35.90
C TYR A 512 34.80 -30.84 -35.00
N GLY A 513 34.87 -29.67 -35.62
CA GLY A 513 34.94 -28.40 -34.89
C GLY A 513 34.41 -27.25 -35.72
N GLY A 514 33.96 -26.20 -35.03
CA GLY A 514 33.41 -25.02 -35.66
C GLY A 514 32.41 -24.29 -34.77
N TYR A 515 31.92 -23.16 -35.26
CA TYR A 515 30.96 -22.30 -34.57
C TYR A 515 29.75 -21.94 -35.45
N SER A 516 29.69 -22.41 -36.72
CA SER A 516 28.50 -22.21 -37.54
C SER A 516 27.34 -23.08 -37.02
N PRO A 517 26.07 -22.67 -37.22
CA PRO A 517 24.92 -23.47 -36.84
C PRO A 517 24.96 -24.90 -37.39
N GLU A 518 25.41 -25.09 -38.63
CA GLU A 518 25.53 -26.40 -39.28
C GLU A 518 26.62 -27.26 -38.63
N GLN A 519 27.76 -26.64 -38.27
CA GLN A 519 28.85 -27.32 -37.57
C GLN A 519 28.45 -27.72 -36.15
N ILE A 520 27.75 -26.85 -35.43
CA ILE A 520 27.20 -27.14 -34.09
C ILE A 520 26.17 -28.26 -34.18
N ALA A 521 25.31 -28.26 -35.18
CA ALA A 521 24.36 -29.35 -35.43
C ALA A 521 25.08 -30.68 -35.68
N LYS A 522 26.15 -30.67 -36.47
CA LYS A 522 26.95 -31.88 -36.72
C LYS A 522 27.64 -32.40 -35.46
N MET A 523 28.21 -31.50 -34.66
CA MET A 523 28.79 -31.84 -33.36
C MET A 523 27.75 -32.43 -32.38
N LEU A 524 26.52 -31.93 -32.40
CA LEU A 524 25.42 -32.51 -31.62
C LEU A 524 25.04 -33.92 -32.10
N GLU A 525 24.98 -34.16 -33.41
CA GLU A 525 24.75 -35.50 -33.97
C GLU A 525 25.81 -36.50 -33.50
N ILE A 526 27.08 -36.07 -33.46
CA ILE A 526 28.19 -36.89 -32.98
C ILE A 526 28.02 -37.23 -31.49
N ALA A 527 27.67 -36.24 -30.66
CA ALA A 527 27.42 -36.48 -29.24
C ALA A 527 26.31 -37.50 -29.00
N VAL A 528 25.18 -37.37 -29.73
CA VAL A 528 24.07 -38.32 -29.67
C VAL A 528 24.54 -39.71 -30.10
N LYS A 529 25.32 -39.82 -31.18
CA LYS A 529 25.88 -41.10 -31.63
C LYS A 529 26.78 -41.73 -30.56
N ASN A 530 27.61 -40.92 -29.90
CA ASN A 530 28.59 -41.39 -28.91
C ASN A 530 27.98 -42.00 -27.65
N VAL A 531 26.85 -41.47 -27.19
CA VAL A 531 26.26 -41.89 -25.91
C VAL A 531 25.10 -42.86 -26.04
N ASN A 532 24.49 -42.97 -27.22
CA ASN A 532 23.36 -43.88 -27.43
C ASN A 532 23.82 -45.24 -27.95
N PRO A 533 23.18 -46.34 -27.52
CA PRO A 533 23.45 -47.67 -28.05
C PRO A 533 23.24 -47.75 -29.55
N ASP A 534 24.09 -48.51 -30.23
CA ASP A 534 23.83 -48.96 -31.60
C ASP A 534 23.20 -50.36 -31.62
N GLU A 535 23.22 -51.00 -32.79
CA GLU A 535 22.77 -52.38 -33.00
C GLU A 535 23.45 -53.42 -32.08
N SER A 536 24.63 -53.11 -31.51
CA SER A 536 25.33 -53.99 -30.56
C SER A 536 24.75 -53.92 -29.13
N GLY A 537 23.83 -53.00 -28.87
CA GLY A 537 23.24 -52.77 -27.54
C GLY A 537 24.15 -52.02 -26.57
N LYS A 538 25.33 -51.54 -27.01
CA LYS A 538 26.23 -50.66 -26.25
C LYS A 538 26.47 -49.36 -26.99
N SER A 539 26.59 -48.26 -26.24
CA SER A 539 27.02 -46.99 -26.85
C SER A 539 28.50 -47.05 -27.26
N PRO A 540 28.96 -46.22 -28.22
CA PRO A 540 30.38 -46.06 -28.50
C PRO A 540 31.22 -45.75 -27.26
N GLU A 541 30.68 -44.94 -26.35
CA GLU A 541 31.30 -44.61 -25.07
C GLU A 541 31.42 -45.83 -24.14
N GLU A 542 30.35 -46.62 -24.00
CA GLU A 542 30.38 -47.87 -23.24
C GLU A 542 31.35 -48.89 -23.84
N TRP A 543 31.35 -49.00 -25.17
CA TRP A 543 32.28 -49.87 -25.90
C TRP A 543 33.73 -49.46 -25.62
N LEU A 544 34.05 -48.16 -25.71
CA LEU A 544 35.39 -47.65 -25.43
C LEU A 544 35.82 -47.98 -24.00
N ALA A 545 34.95 -47.73 -23.02
CA ALA A 545 35.24 -47.97 -21.61
C ALA A 545 35.49 -49.44 -21.30
N ASP A 546 34.68 -50.35 -21.86
CA ASP A 546 34.85 -51.79 -21.64
C ASP A 546 36.13 -52.33 -22.30
N ASN A 547 36.48 -51.90 -23.51
CA ASN A 547 37.71 -52.34 -24.16
C ASN A 547 38.95 -51.78 -23.46
N PHE A 548 38.93 -50.50 -23.08
CA PHE A 548 40.02 -49.89 -22.31
C PHE A 548 40.29 -50.64 -21.00
N TRP A 549 39.23 -51.02 -20.27
CA TRP A 549 39.37 -51.79 -19.02
C TRP A 549 39.84 -53.23 -19.23
N ASN A 550 39.40 -53.89 -20.31
CA ASN A 550 39.89 -55.22 -20.65
C ASN A 550 41.39 -55.19 -21.00
N ASP A 551 41.83 -54.19 -21.78
CA ASP A 551 43.22 -54.01 -22.17
C ASP A 551 44.13 -53.66 -20.98
N LEU A 552 43.62 -52.93 -19.98
CA LEU A 552 44.35 -52.64 -18.72
C LEU A 552 44.50 -53.86 -17.81
N ASN A 553 43.51 -54.75 -17.79
CA ASN A 553 43.53 -55.96 -16.98
C ASN A 553 44.31 -57.10 -17.63
N ASP A 554 44.56 -57.03 -18.94
CA ASP A 554 45.38 -57.99 -19.64
C ASP A 554 46.87 -57.66 -19.43
N ARG A 555 47.56 -58.50 -18.65
CA ARG A 555 48.94 -58.25 -18.18
C ARG A 555 49.99 -58.16 -19.29
N GLU A 556 49.62 -58.45 -20.54
CA GLU A 556 50.50 -58.42 -21.70
C GLU A 556 50.40 -57.13 -22.54
N CYS A 557 49.44 -56.23 -22.26
CA CYS A 557 49.28 -54.97 -22.99
C CYS A 557 50.30 -53.91 -22.53
N VAL A 558 51.57 -54.16 -22.84
CA VAL A 558 52.65 -53.19 -22.71
C VAL A 558 52.52 -52.15 -23.82
N ILE A 559 51.95 -50.99 -23.48
CA ILE A 559 52.00 -49.78 -24.32
C ILE A 559 53.48 -49.46 -24.59
N ARG A 560 53.94 -49.63 -25.84
CA ARG A 560 55.29 -49.24 -26.28
C ARG A 560 55.20 -47.95 -27.11
N PRO A 561 55.58 -46.78 -26.58
CA PRO A 561 55.67 -45.58 -27.38
C PRO A 561 56.93 -45.63 -28.25
N GLY A 562 56.73 -45.69 -29.57
CA GLY A 562 57.73 -45.31 -30.57
C GLY A 562 58.57 -46.42 -31.17
N GLN A 563 58.08 -47.05 -32.25
CA GLN A 563 58.93 -47.46 -33.38
C GLN A 563 58.14 -47.34 -34.70
N PRO A 564 58.76 -46.84 -35.78
CA PRO A 564 58.15 -46.82 -37.11
C PRO A 564 58.16 -48.22 -37.71
N GLY A 565 56.98 -48.77 -38.00
CA GLY A 565 56.78 -50.05 -38.69
C GLY A 565 55.97 -51.07 -37.88
N PHE A 566 54.64 -50.99 -37.96
CA PHE A 566 53.57 -52.03 -37.89
C PHE A 566 53.70 -53.23 -36.89
N PRO A 567 52.59 -53.63 -36.20
CA PRO A 567 51.44 -54.21 -36.89
C PRO A 567 50.02 -53.78 -36.43
N ASP A 568 49.09 -54.04 -37.35
CA ASP A 568 47.69 -53.64 -37.54
C ASP A 568 46.64 -53.86 -36.42
N VAL A 569 47.00 -53.84 -35.13
CA VAL A 569 46.01 -53.90 -34.03
C VAL A 569 45.76 -52.53 -33.37
N MET A 570 46.70 -51.59 -33.49
CA MET A 570 46.73 -50.35 -32.70
C MET A 570 46.07 -49.10 -33.33
N LYS A 571 45.37 -49.19 -34.46
CA LYS A 571 44.87 -48.00 -35.19
C LYS A 571 43.60 -47.34 -34.63
N LYS A 572 42.96 -47.91 -33.60
CA LYS A 572 41.61 -47.47 -33.17
C LYS A 572 41.60 -46.46 -32.02
N TYR A 573 42.70 -46.33 -31.27
CA TYR A 573 42.79 -45.50 -30.05
C TYR A 573 43.77 -44.31 -30.16
N ASP A 574 44.43 -44.15 -31.32
CA ASP A 574 45.48 -43.15 -31.56
C ASP A 574 45.03 -41.72 -31.22
N PHE A 575 43.78 -41.36 -31.51
CA PHE A 575 43.29 -39.99 -31.31
C PHE A 575 43.13 -39.59 -29.83
N ILE A 576 42.60 -40.50 -29.00
CA ILE A 576 42.28 -40.24 -27.59
C ILE A 576 43.56 -40.18 -26.75
N ILE A 577 44.52 -41.06 -27.05
CA ILE A 577 45.85 -41.09 -26.41
C ILE A 577 46.69 -39.87 -26.86
N ASN A 578 46.58 -39.46 -28.12
CA ASN A 578 47.30 -38.29 -28.64
C ASN A 578 46.79 -36.96 -28.05
N GLU A 579 45.48 -36.78 -27.85
CA GLU A 579 44.95 -35.58 -27.19
C GLU A 579 45.34 -35.51 -25.69
N ALA A 580 45.28 -36.63 -24.97
CA ALA A 580 45.79 -36.71 -23.59
C ALA A 580 47.30 -36.40 -23.52
N TYR A 581 48.07 -36.85 -24.50
CA TYR A 581 49.49 -36.55 -24.65
C TYR A 581 49.75 -35.06 -24.95
N LEU A 582 49.00 -34.44 -25.86
CA LEU A 582 49.14 -33.02 -26.21
C LEU A 582 48.80 -32.08 -25.06
N VAL A 583 47.80 -32.42 -24.24
CA VAL A 583 47.47 -31.69 -22.99
C VAL A 583 48.59 -31.81 -21.95
N GLY A 584 49.19 -33.00 -21.80
CA GLY A 584 50.35 -33.20 -20.93
C GLY A 584 51.59 -32.38 -21.33
N VAL A 585 51.80 -32.18 -22.63
CA VAL A 585 52.87 -31.33 -23.19
C VAL A 585 52.60 -29.84 -22.91
N GLN A 586 51.36 -29.37 -23.04
CA GLN A 586 50.99 -27.98 -22.72
C GLN A 586 51.15 -27.65 -21.23
N LEU A 587 51.00 -28.64 -20.35
CA LEU A 587 51.21 -28.53 -18.91
C LEU A 587 52.67 -28.70 -18.46
N LYS A 588 53.64 -28.76 -19.40
CA LYS A 588 55.08 -28.95 -19.13
C LYS A 588 55.40 -30.19 -18.29
N ILE A 589 54.65 -31.27 -18.44
CA ILE A 589 54.97 -32.54 -17.79
C ILE A 589 56.05 -33.25 -18.61
N VAL A 590 57.19 -33.58 -17.98
CA VAL A 590 58.30 -34.31 -18.63
C VAL A 590 58.06 -35.81 -18.49
N TRP A 591 57.80 -36.47 -19.61
CA TRP A 591 57.50 -37.90 -19.69
C TRP A 591 58.71 -38.68 -20.22
N GLU A 592 59.60 -39.12 -19.33
CA GLU A 592 60.72 -40.01 -19.70
C GLU A 592 60.62 -41.37 -18.98
N LYS A 593 59.88 -42.27 -19.65
CA LYS A 593 60.09 -43.74 -19.75
C LYS A 593 59.83 -44.67 -18.54
N CYS A 594 58.64 -45.29 -18.65
CA CYS A 594 58.32 -46.73 -18.58
C CYS A 594 58.29 -47.48 -17.22
N ALA A 595 57.06 -47.81 -16.82
CA ALA A 595 56.56 -48.91 -15.99
C ALA A 595 57.03 -49.02 -14.51
N GLU A 596 58.32 -49.16 -14.22
CA GLU A 596 58.77 -49.25 -12.82
C GLU A 596 58.71 -47.89 -12.10
N HIS A 597 59.08 -46.82 -12.80
CA HIS A 597 58.89 -45.46 -12.30
C HIS A 597 57.41 -45.05 -12.23
N TYR A 598 56.51 -45.66 -13.00
CA TYR A 598 55.08 -45.37 -12.91
C TYR A 598 54.50 -45.91 -11.60
N LYS A 599 54.87 -47.14 -11.23
CA LYS A 599 54.52 -47.72 -9.93
C LYS A 599 55.21 -47.02 -8.77
N LEU A 600 56.52 -46.75 -8.87
CA LEU A 600 57.27 -46.00 -7.84
C LEU A 600 56.85 -44.53 -7.71
N SER A 601 56.42 -43.88 -8.79
CA SER A 601 55.87 -42.51 -8.73
C SER A 601 54.45 -42.52 -8.18
N LEU A 602 53.61 -43.51 -8.53
CA LEU A 602 52.31 -43.70 -7.88
C LEU A 602 52.46 -43.99 -6.38
N ASP A 603 53.44 -44.80 -6.00
CA ASP A 603 53.75 -45.10 -4.60
C ASP A 603 54.33 -43.86 -3.87
N TYR A 604 55.26 -43.11 -4.49
CA TYR A 604 55.79 -41.84 -3.96
C TYR A 604 54.74 -40.73 -3.86
N ILE A 605 53.79 -40.69 -4.79
CA ILE A 605 52.67 -39.74 -4.79
C ILE A 605 51.65 -40.12 -3.72
N ARG A 606 51.31 -41.40 -3.56
CA ARG A 606 50.48 -41.90 -2.44
C ARG A 606 51.10 -41.62 -1.08
N GLU A 607 52.41 -41.79 -0.97
CA GLU A 607 53.18 -41.57 0.27
C GLU A 607 53.31 -40.06 0.62
N LYS A 608 53.26 -39.17 -0.37
CA LYS A 608 53.46 -37.72 -0.20
C LYS A 608 52.18 -36.87 -0.25
N TYR A 609 51.13 -37.32 -0.92
CA TYR A 609 49.90 -36.55 -1.19
C TYR A 609 48.59 -37.32 -0.89
N GLY A 610 48.65 -38.57 -0.43
CA GLY A 610 47.46 -39.39 -0.13
C GLY A 610 46.72 -39.88 -1.39
N ASP A 611 45.57 -40.53 -1.21
CA ASP A 611 44.78 -41.24 -2.24
C ASP A 611 44.09 -40.35 -3.30
N ASN A 612 44.52 -39.10 -3.47
CA ASN A 612 43.85 -38.13 -4.32
C ASN A 612 44.47 -38.06 -5.73
N ILE A 613 44.26 -39.04 -6.63
CA ILE A 613 44.48 -38.85 -8.09
C ILE A 613 43.46 -39.59 -8.97
N LEU A 614 42.76 -38.77 -9.78
CA LEU A 614 41.91 -39.01 -10.96
C LEU A 614 42.29 -40.20 -11.89
N PHE A 615 41.30 -41.05 -12.17
CA PHE A 615 41.20 -41.76 -13.46
C PHE A 615 40.31 -40.98 -14.44
N LEU A 616 40.75 -40.93 -15.70
CA LEU A 616 40.31 -39.97 -16.70
C LEU A 616 39.62 -40.71 -17.87
N ILE A 617 38.29 -40.90 -17.79
CA ILE A 617 37.42 -40.82 -18.97
C ILE A 617 36.60 -39.54 -18.76
N GLY A 618 37.07 -38.45 -19.39
CA GLY A 618 36.53 -37.10 -19.28
C GLY A 618 37.37 -36.17 -18.43
N TYR A 619 38.14 -35.24 -19.04
CA TYR A 619 38.66 -34.01 -18.43
C TYR A 619 39.33 -33.07 -19.49
N PRO A 620 39.66 -31.80 -19.20
CA PRO A 620 39.00 -30.64 -19.80
C PRO A 620 39.93 -29.76 -20.65
N SER A 621 39.40 -29.18 -21.73
CA SER A 621 40.02 -28.05 -22.42
C SER A 621 39.66 -26.68 -21.79
N TYR A 622 39.02 -26.66 -20.61
CA TYR A 622 38.43 -25.44 -20.03
C TYR A 622 39.37 -24.59 -19.15
N LEU A 623 40.65 -24.92 -19.10
CA LEU A 623 41.71 -24.04 -18.57
C LEU A 623 42.60 -23.44 -19.66
N SER A 624 42.32 -23.69 -20.95
CA SER A 624 43.10 -23.15 -22.05
C SER A 624 42.21 -22.45 -23.08
N ALA A 625 42.50 -21.16 -23.28
CA ALA A 625 41.94 -20.24 -24.28
C ALA A 625 40.59 -19.60 -23.92
N ASP A 626 40.64 -18.57 -23.05
CA ASP A 626 39.99 -17.24 -23.27
C ASP A 626 39.90 -16.35 -22.01
N CYS A 627 40.51 -16.73 -20.86
CA CYS A 627 40.56 -15.87 -19.66
C CYS A 627 41.53 -14.67 -19.74
N ILE A 628 42.01 -14.27 -20.92
CA ILE A 628 42.69 -12.98 -21.12
C ILE A 628 41.81 -12.11 -22.00
N LYS A 629 40.78 -11.52 -21.39
CA LYS A 629 40.18 -10.24 -21.77
C LYS A 629 39.16 -9.87 -20.70
N GLU A 630 39.68 -9.31 -19.60
CA GLU A 630 39.08 -8.22 -18.81
C GLU A 630 39.71 -8.20 -17.41
N ASN A 631 40.87 -7.56 -17.31
CA ASN A 631 41.12 -6.48 -16.34
C ASN A 631 42.57 -6.03 -16.52
N GLY A 632 42.73 -4.93 -17.24
CA GLY A 632 44.02 -4.27 -17.40
C GLY A 632 44.57 -3.83 -16.05
N ARG A 633 45.57 -4.57 -15.55
CA ARG A 633 46.62 -4.10 -14.64
C ARG A 633 47.72 -5.15 -14.67
N GLY A 634 48.75 -4.88 -15.47
CA GLY A 634 49.98 -5.65 -15.45
C GLY A 634 50.66 -5.46 -14.09
N ILE A 635 51.01 -6.58 -13.45
CA ILE A 635 52.05 -6.61 -12.42
C ILE A 635 52.94 -7.79 -12.77
N VAL A 636 54.11 -7.46 -13.31
CA VAL A 636 55.29 -8.33 -13.35
C VAL A 636 55.86 -8.34 -11.93
N PRO A 637 56.18 -9.51 -11.36
CA PRO A 637 57.28 -9.61 -10.43
C PRO A 637 58.40 -10.43 -11.08
N ASN A 638 59.53 -9.75 -11.28
CA ASN A 638 60.83 -10.35 -11.58
C ASN A 638 61.06 -11.62 -10.76
N MET A 639 61.44 -12.70 -11.42
CA MET A 639 62.46 -13.58 -10.87
C MET A 639 63.66 -13.54 -11.81
N SER A 640 64.75 -13.09 -11.23
CA SER A 640 66.10 -12.97 -11.76
C SER A 640 66.69 -14.32 -12.16
N GLU A 641 67.56 -14.22 -13.18
CA GLU A 641 68.46 -15.22 -13.80
C GLU A 641 67.87 -16.15 -14.86
#